data_AF-A0A5C8UNK5-F1
#
_entry.id   AF-A0A5C8UNK5-F1
#
_cell.length_a   1.000
_cell.length_b   1.000
_cell.length_c   1.000
_cell.angle_alpha   90.00
_cell.angle_beta   90.00
_cell.angle_gamma   90.00
#
_symmetry.space_group_name_H-M   'P 1'
#
loop_
_entity.id
_entity.type
_entity.pdbx_description
1 polymer ?
#
loop_
_entity_poly.entity_id
_entity_poly.type
_entity_poly.pdbx_seq_one_letter_code
_entity_poly.pdbx_strand_id
1 'polypeptide(L)'
;MRTSPEMIRPSDIGSLDRAASNAIGRHRVNSPYGLVADRQSAVRATGEKDVATVASSTPMLGWKVDPRFGLLGTSAYEVEVHDASGELVWCSGTVASSTAEVVVDRELSPHSVYQWRVRVADRGRQWSQWAGSTLETGPFDYSDWQARWLSVAHLARVVTPFRLLRPVARARLYLTGQGVVRAWANGAAVNPDRMDPTRTDFVRALFRTYDVLESLSAGENTLTFVVGLGEWARTAESPRLLAELVIWHDDGSITRVVPGVDSEVSRSEVAVDEPFYLERHDPIASATGLTTLSAPVVLEPKVLPTSATTPPLDVSSDPTPRLRAVQTFVPSEIARSAGSRLFDVGVNIAGRSKLTLLEKLPVGTVIRVQHGEHIGSDGHIDTTNLTMPYDHGRERQVVEYVSGGAVGETHEPWFAYFGFRYLEVWGLPDDVHVGVAAYAMHTDLASSGSISTDSPTIDRLLTTARRTLLNNVHGVPEDCPTREQAAWTGDAASVAEYELAAFDSATFLDKWIADLETSQRTDGQLPAIAPDLHSVRMPSDPVWGSALHRMLHGHLLHYGDARLVRRALPALRRWADFQLGCADDDGIISRSTISYGHDWLALEQTPPPIHHTAAVIECLLALADLEEAIGEPDAAAHRRAAADGLRASARRMFFDPVTGTFGNGSQGSYAIAVESGILTGREAHEAGARLVGLIRERGNRVSSGFATTRSVVRALTKLGRSQVIFDILLQTAEPGVGAMLSSGPGTFWECWWIDPTNTGTGSLNHVGLGGPFAAWAWEGLAGLRPTAPGYTRFRVAPQFIDGVTRLELRTETVRGEVVISYSRVASLARVEVTVPPGSECTLAIAGQADVILATGKHAVEVEALVASPSMPPGEVTPRSRSFIAPVSADVVGSRTLLSESEIVPGRGNPTLETLPTLKCMPIPHEQPDHAVLKVVGAVHGAADVAPTVTVNLSAPIPVAGAMFFYALIDQCIEGPDRIATPFLLLKLSNEETRRSSSQGWPAGWNRVAIDTAGLDESIEVVSIEVGLEYGEDPPNNALALYPIESGIRAGFHLGEIGFSTVSRTW
;
A
#
# COMPACT_ATOMS: atom_id res chain seq x y z
N MET A 1 -28.98 5.11 53.43
CA MET A 1 -30.46 5.28 53.44
C MET A 1 -30.93 4.94 52.03
N ARG A 2 -31.51 3.74 51.81
CA ARG A 2 -32.97 3.47 51.69
C ARG A 2 -33.55 4.25 50.49
N THR A 3 -34.07 3.66 49.40
CA THR A 3 -34.95 2.47 49.26
C THR A 3 -34.99 1.91 47.82
N SER A 4 -35.30 0.60 47.74
CA SER A 4 -35.62 -0.24 46.58
C SER A 4 -37.05 -0.01 46.00
N PRO A 5 -37.45 -0.69 44.90
CA PRO A 5 -38.46 -0.25 43.91
C PRO A 5 -39.85 -0.91 44.05
N GLU A 6 -40.86 -0.39 43.33
CA GLU A 6 -42.17 -1.04 43.16
C GLU A 6 -42.51 -1.37 41.70
N MET A 7 -43.10 -2.55 41.55
CA MET A 7 -43.62 -3.21 40.36
C MET A 7 -44.92 -2.57 39.83
N ILE A 8 -45.18 -2.72 38.53
CA ILE A 8 -46.54 -2.70 37.98
C ILE A 8 -46.78 -3.99 37.19
N ARG A 9 -47.92 -4.64 37.47
CA ARG A 9 -48.40 -5.90 36.89
C ARG A 9 -49.17 -5.68 35.57
N PRO A 10 -49.34 -6.75 34.75
CA PRO A 10 -49.94 -6.68 33.43
C PRO A 10 -51.44 -7.01 33.45
N SER A 11 -52.28 -6.08 33.03
CA SER A 11 -53.64 -6.35 32.53
C SER A 11 -54.15 -5.08 31.85
N ASP A 12 -54.22 -5.11 30.52
CA ASP A 12 -55.29 -4.53 29.67
C ASP A 12 -54.84 -4.59 28.21
N ILE A 13 -54.87 -5.83 27.68
CA ILE A 13 -54.80 -6.12 26.25
C ILE A 13 -56.22 -5.97 25.71
N GLY A 14 -56.41 -5.05 24.77
CA GLY A 14 -57.52 -5.10 23.82
C GLY A 14 -58.35 -3.83 23.72
N SER A 15 -57.88 -2.84 22.95
CA SER A 15 -58.68 -2.03 22.00
C SER A 15 -57.90 -0.85 21.43
N LEU A 16 -56.85 -1.08 20.63
CA LEU A 16 -56.15 0.00 19.91
C LEU A 16 -55.86 -0.33 18.43
N ASP A 17 -56.61 -1.24 17.83
CA ASP A 17 -56.31 -1.77 16.50
C ASP A 17 -57.22 -1.27 15.36
N ARG A 18 -57.95 -0.15 15.54
CA ARG A 18 -58.82 0.40 14.47
C ARG A 18 -58.86 1.94 14.34
N ALA A 19 -57.91 2.67 14.92
CA ALA A 19 -57.84 4.13 14.79
C ALA A 19 -56.51 4.68 14.21
N ALA A 20 -55.61 3.81 13.73
CA ALA A 20 -54.32 4.20 13.14
C ALA A 20 -54.26 4.13 11.60
N SER A 21 -55.41 4.07 10.91
CA SER A 21 -55.49 3.92 9.45
C SER A 21 -55.80 5.22 8.67
N ASN A 22 -56.02 6.37 9.33
CA ASN A 22 -56.52 7.58 8.65
C ASN A 22 -55.76 8.88 8.95
N ALA A 23 -54.45 8.80 9.20
CA ALA A 23 -53.57 9.96 9.24
C ALA A 23 -52.36 9.77 8.31
N ILE A 24 -52.61 9.67 7.01
CA ILE A 24 -51.59 9.89 5.98
C ILE A 24 -51.32 11.41 5.94
N GLY A 25 -50.50 11.87 6.89
CA GLY A 25 -49.90 13.20 6.84
C GLY A 25 -48.93 13.25 5.67
N ARG A 26 -49.02 14.30 4.85
CA ARG A 26 -48.06 14.61 3.77
C ARG A 26 -46.63 14.45 4.30
N HIS A 27 -45.93 13.40 3.88
CA HIS A 27 -44.51 13.25 4.16
C HIS A 27 -43.79 14.47 3.59
N ARG A 28 -43.26 15.34 4.47
CA ARG A 28 -42.30 16.37 4.04
C ARG A 28 -41.08 15.63 3.51
N VAL A 29 -40.79 15.87 2.24
CA VAL A 29 -39.68 15.27 1.53
C VAL A 29 -38.38 15.97 1.98
N ASN A 30 -37.47 15.24 2.61
CA ASN A 30 -36.17 15.76 3.04
C ASN A 30 -35.30 16.15 1.83
N SER A 31 -34.50 17.21 1.96
CA SER A 31 -33.57 17.66 0.91
C SER A 31 -32.38 16.70 0.74
N PRO A 32 -31.69 16.71 -0.43
CA PRO A 32 -30.38 16.08 -0.57
C PRO A 32 -29.39 16.54 0.50
N TYR A 33 -28.37 15.73 0.77
CA TYR A 33 -27.30 16.03 1.75
C TYR A 33 -25.94 15.56 1.22
N GLY A 34 -24.86 15.84 1.95
CA GLY A 34 -23.51 15.42 1.54
C GLY A 34 -23.07 16.01 0.20
N LEU A 35 -23.43 17.29 -0.05
CA LEU A 35 -23.13 17.99 -1.30
C LEU A 35 -21.62 18.18 -1.45
N VAL A 36 -21.09 17.74 -2.58
CA VAL A 36 -19.66 17.81 -2.92
C VAL A 36 -19.44 18.32 -4.35
N ALA A 37 -18.31 18.96 -4.59
CA ALA A 37 -17.81 19.30 -5.92
C ALA A 37 -16.43 18.66 -6.11
N ASP A 38 -16.24 17.91 -7.20
CA ASP A 38 -15.08 17.04 -7.43
C ASP A 38 -14.77 16.15 -6.20
N ARG A 39 -15.83 15.63 -5.57
CA ARG A 39 -15.79 14.80 -4.35
C ARG A 39 -15.23 15.52 -3.10
N GLN A 40 -14.99 16.82 -3.16
CA GLN A 40 -14.59 17.62 -2.02
C GLN A 40 -15.79 18.38 -1.44
N SER A 41 -15.87 18.43 -0.11
CA SER A 41 -16.83 19.27 0.58
C SER A 41 -16.32 20.70 0.71
N ALA A 42 -17.20 21.68 0.55
CA ALA A 42 -16.88 23.09 0.84
C ALA A 42 -16.90 23.41 2.35
N VAL A 43 -17.33 22.48 3.20
CA VAL A 43 -17.36 22.67 4.65
C VAL A 43 -15.93 22.61 5.18
N ARG A 44 -15.50 23.69 5.85
CA ARG A 44 -14.19 23.82 6.49
C ARG A 44 -14.34 23.72 8.01
N ALA A 45 -13.39 23.09 8.69
CA ALA A 45 -13.33 23.14 10.15
C ALA A 45 -12.96 24.56 10.62
N THR A 46 -13.40 24.95 11.82
CA THR A 46 -13.05 26.25 12.40
C THR A 46 -11.53 26.38 12.56
N GLY A 47 -10.94 27.48 12.08
CA GLY A 47 -9.50 27.75 12.13
C GLY A 47 -8.69 27.14 10.99
N GLU A 48 -9.34 26.45 10.06
CA GLU A 48 -8.67 25.82 8.93
C GLU A 48 -8.44 26.79 7.76
N LYS A 49 -7.17 26.96 7.37
CA LYS A 49 -6.77 27.86 6.27
C LYS A 49 -6.90 27.23 4.88
N ASP A 50 -6.67 25.93 4.70
CA ASP A 50 -6.73 25.33 3.35
C ASP A 50 -8.17 25.32 2.79
N VAL A 51 -8.30 25.59 1.50
CA VAL A 51 -9.55 25.77 0.78
C VAL A 51 -9.61 24.75 -0.34
N ALA A 52 -10.61 23.88 -0.29
CA ALA A 52 -10.90 22.96 -1.39
C ALA A 52 -11.27 23.77 -2.63
N THR A 53 -10.50 23.60 -3.71
CA THR A 53 -10.80 24.17 -5.03
C THR A 53 -11.10 23.03 -6.00
N VAL A 54 -12.09 23.22 -6.86
CA VAL A 54 -12.37 22.24 -7.92
C VAL A 54 -11.19 22.12 -8.87
N ALA A 55 -10.93 20.91 -9.36
CA ALA A 55 -9.76 20.59 -10.16
C ALA A 55 -10.01 20.76 -11.67
N SER A 56 -11.28 20.89 -12.09
CA SER A 56 -11.68 21.07 -13.48
C SER A 56 -12.56 22.29 -13.67
N SER A 57 -12.45 22.93 -14.84
CA SER A 57 -13.37 23.99 -15.28
C SER A 57 -14.79 23.48 -15.50
N THR A 58 -14.99 22.17 -15.62
CA THR A 58 -16.29 21.50 -15.72
C THR A 58 -16.44 20.50 -14.56
N PRO A 59 -16.57 20.99 -13.31
CA PRO A 59 -16.51 20.13 -12.14
C PRO A 59 -17.71 19.18 -12.06
N MET A 60 -17.52 18.07 -11.35
CA MET A 60 -18.60 17.14 -11.03
C MET A 60 -19.23 17.50 -9.69
N LEU A 61 -20.54 17.67 -9.67
CA LEU A 61 -21.34 17.88 -8.46
C LEU A 61 -21.95 16.56 -8.03
N GLY A 62 -21.85 16.22 -6.74
CA GLY A 62 -22.37 14.99 -6.16
C GLY A 62 -23.22 15.26 -4.91
N TRP A 63 -24.18 14.38 -4.64
CA TRP A 63 -25.05 14.44 -3.47
C TRP A 63 -25.48 13.05 -3.01
N LYS A 64 -26.05 12.99 -1.80
CA LYS A 64 -26.70 11.79 -1.24
C LYS A 64 -28.18 12.04 -1.02
N VAL A 65 -28.95 10.95 -1.04
CA VAL A 65 -30.41 10.96 -0.86
C VAL A 65 -30.76 10.23 0.43
N ASP A 66 -31.64 10.83 1.24
CA ASP A 66 -32.05 10.24 2.53
C ASP A 66 -32.78 8.91 2.27
N PRO A 67 -32.47 7.80 2.98
CA PRO A 67 -33.20 6.54 2.83
C PRO A 67 -34.69 6.63 3.13
N ARG A 68 -35.13 7.65 3.88
CA ARG A 68 -36.53 7.97 4.15
C ARG A 68 -37.22 8.70 2.99
N PHE A 69 -36.47 9.09 1.96
CA PHE A 69 -36.94 9.58 0.67
C PHE A 69 -37.57 8.44 -0.15
N GLY A 70 -38.57 7.76 0.45
CA GLY A 70 -39.40 6.71 -0.13
C GLY A 70 -38.70 5.41 -0.56
N LEU A 71 -39.39 4.28 -0.40
CA LEU A 71 -39.08 2.98 -1.04
C LEU A 71 -39.06 3.06 -2.60
N LEU A 72 -39.45 4.20 -3.16
CA LEU A 72 -39.56 4.45 -4.60
C LEU A 72 -38.23 4.85 -5.24
N GLY A 73 -37.27 5.39 -4.48
CA GLY A 73 -36.01 5.90 -5.03
C GLY A 73 -36.15 7.17 -5.88
N THR A 74 -35.02 7.74 -6.29
CA THR A 74 -34.93 8.90 -7.18
C THR A 74 -35.27 8.53 -8.62
N SER A 75 -36.02 9.40 -9.29
CA SER A 75 -36.42 9.26 -10.70
C SER A 75 -35.97 10.43 -11.58
N ALA A 76 -35.70 11.59 -10.96
CA ALA A 76 -35.14 12.75 -11.63
C ALA A 76 -34.37 13.66 -10.66
N TYR A 77 -33.55 14.56 -11.20
CA TYR A 77 -32.90 15.62 -10.46
C TYR A 77 -32.91 16.95 -11.25
N GLU A 78 -32.68 18.04 -10.53
CA GLU A 78 -32.37 19.37 -11.07
C GLU A 78 -31.23 19.99 -10.28
N VAL A 79 -30.29 20.59 -11.00
CA VAL A 79 -29.15 21.32 -10.44
C VAL A 79 -29.07 22.71 -11.05
N GLU A 80 -28.78 23.70 -10.21
CA GLU A 80 -28.54 25.09 -10.63
C GLU A 80 -27.21 25.57 -10.02
N VAL A 81 -26.42 26.27 -10.82
CA VAL A 81 -25.15 26.89 -10.44
C VAL A 81 -25.26 28.39 -10.71
N HIS A 82 -24.96 29.19 -9.70
CA HIS A 82 -25.02 30.65 -9.69
C HIS A 82 -23.64 31.23 -9.40
N ASP A 83 -23.33 32.37 -9.99
CA ASP A 83 -22.12 33.13 -9.64
C ASP A 83 -22.26 33.88 -8.31
N ALA A 84 -21.21 34.60 -7.92
CA ALA A 84 -21.19 35.38 -6.69
C ALA A 84 -22.21 36.54 -6.66
N SER A 85 -22.74 36.98 -7.81
CA SER A 85 -23.81 37.99 -7.90
C SER A 85 -25.22 37.39 -7.78
N GLY A 86 -25.33 36.06 -7.85
CA GLY A 86 -26.58 35.32 -7.85
C GLY A 86 -27.13 35.05 -9.25
N GLU A 87 -26.42 35.45 -10.32
CA GLU A 87 -26.82 35.17 -11.69
C GLU A 87 -26.70 33.67 -11.98
N LEU A 88 -27.70 33.10 -12.67
CA LEU A 88 -27.68 31.68 -13.06
C LEU A 88 -26.65 31.45 -14.17
N VAL A 89 -25.60 30.70 -13.85
CA VAL A 89 -24.50 30.34 -14.77
C VAL A 89 -24.83 29.04 -15.50
N TRP A 90 -25.37 28.04 -14.81
CA TRP A 90 -25.70 26.76 -15.43
C TRP A 90 -26.90 26.10 -14.76
N CYS A 91 -27.69 25.35 -15.54
CA CYS A 91 -28.81 24.57 -15.05
C CYS A 91 -28.89 23.26 -15.83
N SER A 92 -29.08 22.14 -15.13
CA SER A 92 -29.25 20.83 -15.77
C SER A 92 -30.59 20.69 -16.50
N GLY A 93 -31.58 21.52 -16.16
CA GLY A 93 -32.99 21.23 -16.39
C GLY A 93 -33.43 19.96 -15.65
N THR A 94 -34.66 19.51 -15.88
CA THR A 94 -35.15 18.24 -15.34
C THR A 94 -34.46 17.07 -16.04
N VAL A 95 -33.59 16.35 -15.34
CA VAL A 95 -32.92 15.15 -15.86
C VAL A 95 -33.60 13.91 -15.30
N ALA A 96 -34.16 13.06 -16.18
CA ALA A 96 -34.77 11.78 -15.80
C ALA A 96 -33.68 10.73 -15.51
N SER A 97 -33.13 10.76 -14.31
CA SER A 97 -32.07 9.85 -13.85
C SER A 97 -32.17 9.59 -12.35
N SER A 98 -31.67 8.43 -11.93
CA SER A 98 -31.48 8.06 -10.51
C SER A 98 -30.05 8.29 -10.02
N THR A 99 -29.16 8.80 -10.88
CA THR A 99 -27.78 9.16 -10.50
C THR A 99 -27.78 10.28 -9.46
N ALA A 100 -26.78 10.25 -8.59
CA ALA A 100 -26.59 11.23 -7.52
C ALA A 100 -25.38 12.15 -7.78
N GLU A 101 -25.07 12.33 -9.07
CA GLU A 101 -23.99 13.16 -9.56
C GLU A 101 -24.32 13.73 -10.94
N VAL A 102 -23.70 14.86 -11.28
CA VAL A 102 -23.77 15.51 -12.60
C VAL A 102 -22.50 16.32 -12.88
N VAL A 103 -22.04 16.33 -14.13
CA VAL A 103 -20.97 17.23 -14.60
C VAL A 103 -21.58 18.57 -14.98
N VAL A 104 -20.95 19.67 -14.55
CA VAL A 104 -21.31 21.01 -15.02
C VAL A 104 -20.82 21.17 -16.45
N ASP A 105 -21.74 21.04 -17.41
CA ASP A 105 -21.47 21.17 -18.85
C ASP A 105 -21.36 22.65 -19.28
N ARG A 106 -20.52 23.39 -18.58
CA ARG A 106 -20.14 24.77 -18.85
C ARG A 106 -18.81 25.06 -18.16
N GLU A 107 -17.86 25.61 -18.91
CA GLU A 107 -16.59 26.06 -18.33
C GLU A 107 -16.85 27.19 -17.33
N LEU A 108 -16.44 26.95 -16.09
CA LEU A 108 -16.39 27.92 -15.03
C LEU A 108 -15.11 28.75 -15.14
N SER A 109 -15.18 30.03 -14.82
CA SER A 109 -14.00 30.89 -14.78
C SER A 109 -13.07 30.52 -13.61
N PRO A 110 -11.74 30.63 -13.77
CA PRO A 110 -10.78 30.43 -12.69
C PRO A 110 -10.97 31.50 -11.60
N HIS A 111 -10.39 31.29 -10.42
CA HIS A 111 -10.33 32.30 -9.34
C HIS A 111 -11.70 32.83 -8.85
N SER A 112 -12.75 32.02 -8.95
CA SER A 112 -14.15 32.41 -8.80
C SER A 112 -14.87 31.59 -7.72
N VAL A 113 -16.00 32.10 -7.21
CA VAL A 113 -16.86 31.39 -6.25
C VAL A 113 -18.24 31.25 -6.85
N TYR A 114 -18.81 30.07 -6.73
CA TYR A 114 -20.14 29.75 -7.20
C TYR A 114 -20.98 29.18 -6.06
N GLN A 115 -22.27 29.49 -6.08
CA GLN A 115 -23.28 28.82 -5.27
C GLN A 115 -23.98 27.80 -6.15
N TRP A 116 -24.22 26.59 -5.66
CA TRP A 116 -24.99 25.61 -6.40
C TRP A 116 -26.03 24.95 -5.52
N ARG A 117 -27.10 24.46 -6.14
CA ARG A 117 -28.18 23.78 -5.44
C ARG A 117 -28.72 22.61 -6.24
N VAL A 118 -29.19 21.59 -5.53
CA VAL A 118 -29.79 20.38 -6.10
C VAL A 118 -31.12 20.04 -5.43
N ARG A 119 -32.07 19.56 -6.23
CA ARG A 119 -33.27 18.87 -5.76
C ARG A 119 -33.50 17.60 -6.56
N VAL A 120 -34.18 16.63 -5.96
CA VAL A 120 -34.46 15.33 -6.59
C VAL A 120 -35.96 15.03 -6.54
N ALA A 121 -36.46 14.21 -7.46
CA ALA A 121 -37.85 13.77 -7.50
C ALA A 121 -37.97 12.27 -7.27
N ASP A 122 -38.98 11.85 -6.50
CA ASP A 122 -39.34 10.43 -6.35
C ASP A 122 -40.05 9.89 -7.62
N ARG A 123 -40.34 8.58 -7.68
CA ARG A 123 -41.10 8.00 -8.82
C ARG A 123 -42.53 8.55 -8.97
N GLY A 124 -43.08 9.18 -7.94
CA GLY A 124 -44.35 9.91 -7.96
C GLY A 124 -44.23 11.32 -8.54
N ARG A 125 -43.04 11.73 -9.00
CA ARG A 125 -42.70 13.08 -9.48
C ARG A 125 -42.87 14.16 -8.41
N GLN A 126 -42.78 13.81 -7.13
CA GLN A 126 -42.73 14.79 -6.06
C GLN A 126 -41.28 15.24 -5.82
N TRP A 127 -41.07 16.55 -5.93
CA TRP A 127 -39.75 17.17 -5.73
C TRP A 127 -39.41 17.36 -4.24
N SER A 128 -38.14 17.17 -3.93
CA SER A 128 -37.53 17.56 -2.65
C SER A 128 -37.46 19.08 -2.49
N GLN A 129 -37.15 19.53 -1.27
CA GLN A 129 -36.59 20.87 -1.09
C GLN A 129 -35.20 20.94 -1.75
N TRP A 130 -34.82 22.14 -2.20
CA TRP A 130 -33.47 22.43 -2.67
C TRP A 130 -32.47 22.33 -1.51
N ALA A 131 -31.37 21.64 -1.73
CA ALA A 131 -30.16 21.70 -0.90
C ALA A 131 -29.11 22.56 -1.61
N GLY A 132 -28.42 23.44 -0.89
CA GLY A 132 -27.41 24.33 -1.47
C GLY A 132 -26.02 24.13 -0.85
N SER A 133 -24.99 24.39 -1.65
CA SER A 133 -23.58 24.42 -1.24
C SER A 133 -22.82 25.45 -2.08
N THR A 134 -21.52 25.60 -1.84
CA THR A 134 -20.62 26.45 -2.63
C THR A 134 -19.53 25.62 -3.28
N LEU A 135 -18.90 26.15 -4.32
CA LEU A 135 -17.63 25.67 -4.83
C LEU A 135 -16.73 26.86 -5.17
N GLU A 136 -15.43 26.68 -5.04
CA GLU A 136 -14.42 27.70 -5.35
C GLU A 136 -13.48 27.16 -6.43
N THR A 137 -13.12 27.99 -7.41
CA THR A 137 -12.19 27.66 -8.49
C THR A 137 -10.83 28.30 -8.23
N GLY A 138 -9.76 27.53 -8.44
CA GLY A 138 -8.39 28.02 -8.51
C GLY A 138 -7.98 28.32 -9.95
N PRO A 139 -6.66 28.38 -10.22
CA PRO A 139 -6.10 28.11 -11.54
C PRO A 139 -6.50 26.71 -12.02
N PHE A 140 -6.90 26.55 -13.28
CA PHE A 140 -7.14 25.24 -13.90
C PHE A 140 -5.94 24.72 -14.67
N ASP A 141 -5.15 25.64 -15.25
CA ASP A 141 -3.93 25.32 -15.96
C ASP A 141 -2.84 26.36 -15.69
N TYR A 142 -1.61 26.09 -16.14
CA TYR A 142 -0.47 26.97 -15.88
C TYR A 142 -0.63 28.38 -16.50
N SER A 143 -1.47 28.57 -17.51
CA SER A 143 -1.69 29.89 -18.12
C SER A 143 -2.55 30.84 -17.27
N ASP A 144 -3.26 30.31 -16.27
CA ASP A 144 -4.00 31.10 -15.28
C ASP A 144 -3.08 31.76 -14.22
N TRP A 145 -1.82 31.32 -14.14
CA TRP A 145 -0.81 31.84 -13.23
C TRP A 145 -0.10 33.05 -13.83
N GLN A 146 0.11 34.08 -13.01
CA GLN A 146 1.09 35.15 -13.30
C GLN A 146 2.46 34.82 -12.71
N ALA A 147 2.48 34.05 -11.62
CA ALA A 147 3.71 33.51 -11.07
C ALA A 147 4.41 32.62 -12.09
N ARG A 148 5.74 32.59 -12.00
CA ARG A 148 6.58 31.67 -12.75
C ARG A 148 7.27 30.75 -11.77
N TRP A 149 7.59 29.54 -12.21
CA TRP A 149 8.51 28.68 -11.48
C TRP A 149 9.83 29.42 -11.19
N LEU A 150 10.32 29.31 -9.96
CA LEU A 150 11.59 29.87 -9.51
C LEU A 150 12.48 28.77 -8.96
N SER A 151 13.77 28.78 -9.30
CA SER A 151 14.76 28.01 -8.55
C SER A 151 15.10 28.76 -7.27
N VAL A 152 15.07 28.04 -6.15
CA VAL A 152 15.39 28.56 -4.82
C VAL A 152 16.56 27.74 -4.30
N ALA A 153 17.56 28.39 -3.69
CA ALA A 153 18.63 27.65 -3.03
C ALA A 153 18.04 26.82 -1.88
N HIS A 154 18.51 25.58 -1.70
CA HIS A 154 18.05 24.70 -0.62
C HIS A 154 18.15 25.41 0.75
N LEU A 155 17.05 25.37 1.52
CA LEU A 155 16.91 26.01 2.83
C LEU A 155 17.01 27.55 2.84
N ALA A 156 16.84 28.18 1.68
CA ALA A 156 16.72 29.63 1.62
C ALA A 156 15.34 30.10 2.09
N ARG A 157 15.35 31.20 2.84
CA ARG A 157 14.19 31.98 3.21
C ARG A 157 13.98 33.08 2.17
N VAL A 158 12.80 33.10 1.56
CA VAL A 158 12.36 34.10 0.57
C VAL A 158 11.29 34.98 1.21
N VAL A 159 11.50 36.30 1.26
CA VAL A 159 10.56 37.27 1.81
C VAL A 159 10.13 38.23 0.71
N THR A 160 8.83 38.26 0.42
CA THR A 160 8.22 39.14 -0.58
C THR A 160 7.41 40.23 0.13
N PRO A 161 7.90 41.48 0.19
CA PRO A 161 7.13 42.59 0.73
C PRO A 161 6.07 43.06 -0.27
N PHE A 162 4.91 43.48 0.23
CA PHE A 162 3.87 44.12 -0.58
C PHE A 162 2.99 45.03 0.27
N ARG A 163 2.28 45.94 -0.38
CA ARG A 163 1.46 46.94 0.31
C ARG A 163 -0.01 46.86 -0.11
N LEU A 164 -0.90 46.81 0.88
CA LEU A 164 -2.35 46.82 0.69
C LEU A 164 -2.91 48.22 0.95
N LEU A 165 -3.39 48.85 -0.12
CA LEU A 165 -3.94 50.21 -0.09
C LEU A 165 -5.47 50.26 -0.03
N ARG A 166 -6.12 49.13 -0.29
CA ARG A 166 -7.58 49.01 -0.39
C ARG A 166 -8.09 47.92 0.56
N PRO A 167 -9.32 48.04 1.08
CA PRO A 167 -9.99 46.96 1.81
C PRO A 167 -9.99 45.64 1.02
N VAL A 168 -9.89 44.52 1.72
CA VAL A 168 -9.80 43.18 1.14
C VAL A 168 -11.05 42.39 1.48
N ALA A 169 -11.73 41.86 0.45
CA ALA A 169 -12.89 40.99 0.58
C ALA A 169 -12.48 39.52 0.72
N ARG A 170 -11.42 39.10 0.00
CA ARG A 170 -10.95 37.71 -0.06
C ARG A 170 -9.45 37.69 -0.37
N ALA A 171 -8.72 36.72 0.18
CA ALA A 171 -7.31 36.48 -0.17
C ALA A 171 -7.02 34.98 -0.21
N ARG A 172 -6.33 34.53 -1.26
CA ARG A 172 -5.94 33.12 -1.47
C ARG A 172 -4.47 33.03 -1.87
N LEU A 173 -3.71 32.23 -1.15
CA LEU A 173 -2.37 31.81 -1.55
C LEU A 173 -2.46 30.44 -2.23
N TYR A 174 -2.13 30.39 -3.51
CA TYR A 174 -1.92 29.14 -4.25
C TYR A 174 -0.43 28.77 -4.15
N LEU A 175 -0.14 27.56 -3.68
CA LEU A 175 1.22 27.15 -3.32
C LEU A 175 1.53 25.74 -3.85
N THR A 176 2.63 25.61 -4.59
CA THR A 176 3.25 24.34 -4.96
C THR A 176 4.77 24.48 -5.10
N GLY A 177 5.45 23.35 -5.33
CA GLY A 177 6.89 23.24 -5.39
C GLY A 177 7.38 21.91 -5.96
N GLN A 178 8.65 21.86 -6.35
CA GLN A 178 9.42 20.61 -6.44
C GLN A 178 10.39 20.63 -5.27
N GLY A 179 10.04 19.88 -4.24
CA GLY A 179 10.53 20.05 -2.87
C GLY A 179 9.37 20.21 -1.91
N VAL A 180 9.64 20.63 -0.67
CA VAL A 180 8.64 20.87 0.38
C VAL A 180 8.70 22.32 0.84
N VAL A 181 7.56 22.96 1.08
CA VAL A 181 7.49 24.41 1.34
C VAL A 181 6.81 24.71 2.66
N ARG A 182 7.44 25.56 3.49
CA ARG A 182 6.80 26.23 4.63
C ARG A 182 6.55 27.70 4.30
N ALA A 183 5.36 28.19 4.63
CA ALA A 183 4.91 29.54 4.29
C ALA A 183 4.36 30.32 5.51
N TRP A 184 4.57 31.63 5.50
CA TRP A 184 4.03 32.58 6.48
C TRP A 184 3.48 33.83 5.80
N ALA A 185 2.40 34.38 6.35
CA ALA A 185 1.88 35.70 6.00
C ALA A 185 1.94 36.58 7.26
N ASN A 186 2.68 37.70 7.20
CA ASN A 186 2.94 38.60 8.34
C ASN A 186 3.42 37.87 9.61
N GLY A 187 4.27 36.86 9.45
CA GLY A 187 4.78 36.03 10.56
C GLY A 187 3.82 34.96 11.07
N ALA A 188 2.55 34.93 10.63
CA ALA A 188 1.62 33.85 10.95
C ALA A 188 1.83 32.67 9.99
N ALA A 189 2.08 31.48 10.51
CA ALA A 189 2.23 30.27 9.70
C ALA A 189 0.97 30.00 8.87
N VAL A 190 1.15 29.69 7.59
CA VAL A 190 0.07 29.36 6.65
C VAL A 190 -0.20 27.86 6.66
N ASN A 191 0.87 27.06 6.66
CA ASN A 191 0.81 25.60 6.56
C ASN A 191 1.69 24.89 7.63
N PRO A 192 1.53 25.23 8.93
CA PRO A 192 2.46 24.82 10.00
C PRO A 192 2.66 23.31 10.13
N ASP A 193 1.58 22.53 9.94
CA ASP A 193 1.57 21.08 10.16
C ASP A 193 1.42 20.30 8.84
N ARG A 194 1.74 20.92 7.69
CA ARG A 194 1.52 20.36 6.35
C ARG A 194 2.83 20.00 5.66
N MET A 195 2.85 18.87 4.97
CA MET A 195 3.95 18.44 4.09
C MET A 195 3.61 18.76 2.64
N ASP A 196 3.42 20.04 2.37
CA ASP A 196 3.03 20.50 1.05
C ASP A 196 4.24 20.88 0.18
N PRO A 197 4.11 20.75 -1.15
CA PRO A 197 3.01 20.08 -1.86
C PRO A 197 3.05 18.55 -1.71
N THR A 198 1.93 17.91 -2.02
CA THR A 198 1.87 16.45 -2.16
C THR A 198 2.82 15.95 -3.25
N ARG A 199 3.61 14.91 -2.94
CA ARG A 199 4.58 14.27 -3.85
C ARG A 199 3.90 13.81 -5.15
N THR A 200 4.49 14.09 -6.30
CA THR A 200 4.08 13.56 -7.63
C THR A 200 5.29 13.16 -8.47
N ASP A 201 5.05 12.54 -9.62
CA ASP A 201 6.07 12.40 -10.66
C ASP A 201 6.48 13.78 -11.22
N PHE A 202 7.64 13.84 -11.87
CA PHE A 202 8.35 15.03 -12.33
C PHE A 202 7.59 15.89 -13.36
N VAL A 203 6.66 15.29 -14.07
CA VAL A 203 5.89 15.95 -15.14
C VAL A 203 4.65 16.69 -14.63
N ARG A 204 4.34 16.54 -13.33
CA ARG A 204 3.16 17.10 -12.67
C ARG A 204 3.56 17.86 -11.40
N ALA A 205 2.75 18.84 -11.03
CA ALA A 205 2.79 19.48 -9.71
C ALA A 205 1.37 19.71 -9.20
N LEU A 206 1.13 19.39 -7.93
CA LEU A 206 -0.15 19.64 -7.28
C LEU A 206 -0.04 20.86 -6.37
N PHE A 207 -0.97 21.81 -6.50
CA PHE A 207 -1.02 22.98 -5.63
C PHE A 207 -2.13 22.88 -4.59
N ARG A 208 -1.88 23.51 -3.43
CA ARG A 208 -2.86 23.74 -2.37
C ARG A 208 -3.24 25.21 -2.32
N THR A 209 -4.46 25.47 -1.86
CA THR A 209 -5.03 26.82 -1.80
C THR A 209 -5.26 27.19 -0.34
N TYR A 210 -4.74 28.33 0.09
CA TYR A 210 -4.80 28.78 1.48
C TYR A 210 -5.55 30.11 1.61
N ASP A 211 -6.56 30.15 2.48
CA ASP A 211 -7.19 31.37 2.96
C ASP A 211 -6.24 32.10 3.92
N VAL A 212 -5.75 33.25 3.47
CA VAL A 212 -4.81 34.06 4.24
C VAL A 212 -5.40 35.41 4.64
N LEU A 213 -6.71 35.63 4.44
CA LEU A 213 -7.36 36.92 4.69
C LEU A 213 -7.07 37.47 6.08
N GLU A 214 -7.26 36.64 7.12
CA GLU A 214 -7.05 37.03 8.53
C GLU A 214 -5.57 37.20 8.89
N SER A 215 -4.65 36.78 8.03
CA SER A 215 -3.20 36.96 8.24
C SER A 215 -2.68 38.27 7.61
N LEU A 216 -3.51 38.99 6.86
CA LEU A 216 -3.15 40.25 6.20
C LEU A 216 -3.58 41.48 7.01
N SER A 217 -2.95 42.61 6.75
CA SER A 217 -3.22 43.89 7.41
C SER A 217 -3.22 45.05 6.41
N ALA A 218 -3.89 46.15 6.72
CA ALA A 218 -3.79 47.36 5.90
C ALA A 218 -2.36 47.91 5.94
N GLY A 219 -1.85 48.39 4.80
CA GLY A 219 -0.48 48.89 4.69
C GLY A 219 0.53 47.79 4.35
N GLU A 220 1.68 47.77 5.03
CA GLU A 220 2.79 46.87 4.71
C GLU A 220 2.50 45.43 5.14
N ASN A 221 2.80 44.48 4.26
CA ASN A 221 2.64 43.05 4.48
C ASN A 221 3.86 42.30 3.94
N THR A 222 4.07 41.08 4.43
CA THR A 222 5.12 40.19 3.97
C THR A 222 4.59 38.79 3.76
N LEU A 223 5.00 38.16 2.66
CA LEU A 223 4.83 36.75 2.41
C LEU A 223 6.21 36.07 2.48
N THR A 224 6.36 35.04 3.31
CA THR A 224 7.64 34.36 3.53
C THR A 224 7.54 32.88 3.17
N PHE A 225 8.57 32.34 2.52
CA PHE A 225 8.72 30.93 2.20
C PHE A 225 10.07 30.38 2.65
N VAL A 226 10.09 29.13 3.10
CA VAL A 226 11.32 28.33 3.24
C VAL A 226 11.10 27.03 2.50
N VAL A 227 12.08 26.63 1.68
CA VAL A 227 11.95 25.47 0.78
C VAL A 227 13.03 24.43 1.08
N GLY A 228 12.58 23.24 1.48
CA GLY A 228 13.40 22.03 1.64
C GLY A 228 13.39 21.17 0.38
N LEU A 229 14.28 20.19 0.30
CA LEU A 229 14.32 19.26 -0.83
C LEU A 229 13.31 18.12 -0.63
N GLY A 230 13.18 17.58 0.58
CA GLY A 230 12.44 16.32 0.77
C GLY A 230 12.91 15.25 -0.23
N GLU A 231 11.98 14.48 -0.78
CA GLU A 231 12.27 13.42 -1.77
C GLU A 231 12.91 13.90 -3.07
N TRP A 232 12.78 15.19 -3.40
CA TRP A 232 13.43 15.79 -4.57
C TRP A 232 14.97 15.72 -4.47
N ALA A 233 15.52 15.54 -3.27
CA ALA A 233 16.95 15.33 -3.02
C ALA A 233 17.53 14.11 -3.75
N ARG A 234 16.69 13.12 -4.13
CA ARG A 234 17.13 11.95 -4.90
C ARG A 234 17.51 12.29 -6.35
N THR A 235 17.05 13.44 -6.85
CA THR A 235 17.13 13.79 -8.28
C THR A 235 17.89 15.09 -8.51
N ALA A 236 17.75 16.07 -7.61
CA ALA A 236 18.28 17.41 -7.83
C ALA A 236 18.74 18.09 -6.54
N GLU A 237 19.58 19.10 -6.70
CA GLU A 237 20.26 19.82 -5.62
C GLU A 237 19.58 21.17 -5.27
N SER A 238 18.57 21.59 -6.04
CA SER A 238 17.87 22.85 -5.80
C SER A 238 16.36 22.67 -5.97
N PRO A 239 15.54 23.05 -4.97
CA PRO A 239 14.11 23.00 -5.11
C PRO A 239 13.57 24.08 -6.06
N ARG A 240 12.31 23.90 -6.50
CA ARG A 240 11.58 24.89 -7.28
C ARG A 240 10.31 25.34 -6.54
N LEU A 241 9.99 26.62 -6.62
CA LEU A 241 8.81 27.23 -5.99
C LEU A 241 7.88 27.82 -7.05
N LEU A 242 6.57 27.58 -6.90
CA LEU A 242 5.52 28.32 -7.61
C LEU A 242 4.47 28.74 -6.57
N ALA A 243 4.37 30.05 -6.34
CA ALA A 243 3.47 30.61 -5.35
C ALA A 243 2.84 31.91 -5.84
N GLU A 244 1.54 32.06 -5.65
CA GLU A 244 0.80 33.25 -6.03
C GLU A 244 -0.27 33.58 -5.00
N LEU A 245 -0.21 34.81 -4.46
CA LEU A 245 -1.25 35.37 -3.60
C LEU A 245 -2.19 36.24 -4.45
N VAL A 246 -3.45 35.84 -4.54
CA VAL A 246 -4.52 36.59 -5.22
C VAL A 246 -5.43 37.22 -4.17
N ILE A 247 -5.71 38.52 -4.33
CA ILE A 247 -6.43 39.34 -3.37
C ILE A 247 -7.56 40.06 -4.11
N TRP A 248 -8.80 39.84 -3.68
CA TRP A 248 -9.98 40.52 -4.22
C TRP A 248 -10.39 41.63 -3.25
N HIS A 249 -10.56 42.83 -3.78
CA HIS A 249 -10.95 44.01 -3.02
C HIS A 249 -12.46 44.24 -3.05
N ASP A 250 -12.96 45.00 -2.07
CA ASP A 250 -14.40 45.35 -1.98
C ASP A 250 -14.92 46.13 -3.20
N ASP A 251 -14.03 46.82 -3.93
CA ASP A 251 -14.35 47.55 -5.15
C ASP A 251 -14.35 46.68 -6.43
N GLY A 252 -14.12 45.38 -6.28
CA GLY A 252 -14.03 44.41 -7.38
C GLY A 252 -12.66 44.33 -8.06
N SER A 253 -11.68 45.16 -7.67
CA SER A 253 -10.32 45.07 -8.20
C SER A 253 -9.56 43.86 -7.61
N ILE A 254 -8.56 43.36 -8.36
CA ILE A 254 -7.73 42.22 -7.95
C ILE A 254 -6.27 42.66 -7.87
N THR A 255 -5.60 42.33 -6.76
CA THR A 255 -4.14 42.45 -6.60
C THR A 255 -3.53 41.06 -6.60
N ARG A 256 -2.42 40.87 -7.32
CA ARG A 256 -1.64 39.62 -7.34
C ARG A 256 -0.23 39.89 -6.82
N VAL A 257 0.26 39.03 -5.95
CA VAL A 257 1.58 39.11 -5.34
C VAL A 257 2.31 37.80 -5.62
N VAL A 258 3.50 37.91 -6.22
CA VAL A 258 4.34 36.77 -6.62
C VAL A 258 5.75 36.97 -6.09
N PRO A 259 6.45 35.93 -5.62
CA PRO A 259 7.90 36.02 -5.37
C PRO A 259 8.63 36.39 -6.67
N GLY A 260 9.65 37.24 -6.58
CA GLY A 260 10.31 37.78 -7.77
C GLY A 260 11.53 38.64 -7.45
N VAL A 261 11.87 39.56 -8.33
CA VAL A 261 13.11 40.38 -8.23
C VAL A 261 13.15 41.26 -6.98
N ASP A 262 12.00 41.62 -6.44
CA ASP A 262 11.85 42.47 -5.25
C ASP A 262 11.83 41.64 -3.95
N SER A 263 11.97 40.31 -4.04
CA SER A 263 12.05 39.44 -2.87
C SER A 263 13.45 39.45 -2.25
N GLU A 264 13.50 39.50 -0.92
CA GLU A 264 14.71 39.31 -0.15
C GLU A 264 14.97 37.82 0.07
N VAL A 265 16.22 37.38 -0.12
CA VAL A 265 16.62 35.98 0.07
C VAL A 265 17.73 35.89 1.10
N SER A 266 17.56 35.00 2.07
CA SER A 266 18.51 34.77 3.16
C SER A 266 18.52 33.29 3.52
N ARG A 267 19.38 32.87 4.47
CA ARG A 267 19.31 31.52 5.04
C ARG A 267 18.13 31.40 6.01
N SER A 268 17.50 30.24 6.06
CA SER A 268 16.49 29.92 7.08
C SER A 268 17.14 29.44 8.39
N GLU A 269 16.33 29.21 9.43
CA GLU A 269 16.80 28.56 10.66
C GLU A 269 17.06 27.07 10.49
N VAL A 270 16.50 26.44 9.45
CA VAL A 270 16.85 25.06 9.10
C VAL A 270 18.22 25.10 8.41
N ALA A 271 19.23 24.58 9.10
CA ALA A 271 20.62 24.57 8.66
C ALA A 271 21.03 23.27 7.97
N VAL A 272 20.34 22.16 8.27
CA VAL A 272 20.51 20.85 7.62
C VAL A 272 19.13 20.25 7.38
N ASP A 273 18.93 19.69 6.20
CA ASP A 273 17.76 18.92 5.77
C ASP A 273 18.27 17.74 4.93
N GLU A 274 18.48 16.61 5.61
CA GLU A 274 18.84 15.34 5.00
C GLU A 274 17.66 14.38 5.20
N PRO A 275 16.84 14.14 4.16
CA PRO A 275 15.70 13.23 4.24
C PRO A 275 16.09 11.90 4.87
N PHE A 276 15.26 11.41 5.80
CA PHE A 276 15.48 10.20 6.62
C PHE A 276 16.57 10.28 7.69
N TYR A 277 17.52 11.20 7.63
CA TYR A 277 18.70 11.21 8.50
C TYR A 277 18.63 12.29 9.57
N LEU A 278 18.84 13.54 9.17
CA LEU A 278 19.01 14.67 10.08
C LEU A 278 18.30 15.91 9.56
N GLU A 279 17.48 16.49 10.43
CA GLU A 279 17.06 17.90 10.30
C GLU A 279 17.66 18.71 11.44
N ARG A 280 18.28 19.86 11.14
CA ARG A 280 18.91 20.71 12.16
C ARG A 280 18.37 22.13 12.11
N HIS A 281 17.95 22.64 13.27
CA HIS A 281 17.46 24.00 13.48
C HIS A 281 18.49 24.81 14.26
N ASP A 282 19.02 25.86 13.65
CA ASP A 282 19.98 26.79 14.24
C ASP A 282 19.55 28.24 13.98
N PRO A 283 18.74 28.84 14.88
CA PRO A 283 18.28 30.21 14.73
C PRO A 283 19.39 31.25 14.99
N ILE A 284 20.59 30.84 15.42
CA ILE A 284 21.71 31.71 15.78
C ILE A 284 22.74 31.79 14.64
N ALA A 285 22.67 30.88 13.67
CA ALA A 285 23.53 30.92 12.48
C ALA A 285 23.40 32.26 11.73
N SER A 286 24.54 32.88 11.39
CA SER A 286 24.59 34.19 10.72
C SER A 286 23.85 34.16 9.37
N ALA A 287 22.91 35.08 9.17
CA ALA A 287 22.14 35.29 7.94
C ALA A 287 22.96 35.83 6.75
N THR A 288 24.29 35.75 6.80
CA THR A 288 25.18 36.26 5.76
C THR A 288 25.36 35.24 4.65
N GLY A 289 24.92 35.60 3.44
CA GLY A 289 25.05 34.79 2.23
C GLY A 289 23.83 35.01 1.34
N LEU A 290 23.78 36.15 0.65
CA LEU A 290 22.73 36.44 -0.32
C LEU A 290 22.83 35.42 -1.47
N THR A 291 21.82 34.58 -1.61
CA THR A 291 21.54 33.86 -2.86
C THR A 291 20.48 34.64 -3.63
N THR A 292 20.47 34.56 -4.95
CA THR A 292 19.47 35.27 -5.78
C THR A 292 18.37 34.31 -6.21
N LEU A 293 17.11 34.76 -6.24
CA LEU A 293 16.08 34.05 -7.00
C LEU A 293 16.45 34.08 -8.49
N SER A 294 16.32 32.94 -9.15
CA SER A 294 16.61 32.81 -10.58
C SER A 294 15.51 32.06 -11.32
N ALA A 295 15.53 32.18 -12.64
CA ALA A 295 14.79 31.25 -13.48
C ALA A 295 15.20 29.81 -13.14
N PRO A 296 14.28 28.83 -13.29
CA PRO A 296 14.56 27.45 -12.96
C PRO A 296 15.76 26.92 -13.74
N VAL A 297 16.68 26.27 -13.03
CA VAL A 297 17.77 25.55 -13.69
C VAL A 297 17.17 24.38 -14.46
N VAL A 298 17.42 24.34 -15.77
CA VAL A 298 17.08 23.17 -16.60
C VAL A 298 18.07 22.08 -16.23
N LEU A 299 17.56 20.94 -15.76
CA LEU A 299 18.40 19.81 -15.37
C LEU A 299 18.76 19.02 -16.61
N GLU A 300 20.04 18.81 -16.90
CA GLU A 300 20.45 17.85 -17.93
C GLU A 300 20.19 16.43 -17.42
N PRO A 301 19.52 15.54 -18.17
CA PRO A 301 19.31 14.16 -17.75
C PRO A 301 20.65 13.44 -17.67
N LYS A 302 21.10 13.12 -16.44
CA LYS A 302 22.28 12.25 -16.24
C LYS A 302 22.01 10.81 -16.71
N VAL A 303 20.74 10.37 -16.69
CA VAL A 303 20.27 9.06 -17.18
C VAL A 303 18.87 9.28 -17.79
N LEU A 304 18.69 8.96 -19.08
CA LEU A 304 17.35 8.95 -19.69
C LEU A 304 16.59 7.70 -19.20
N PRO A 305 15.27 7.77 -18.89
CA PRO A 305 14.32 8.87 -19.12
C PRO A 305 13.92 9.67 -17.86
N THR A 306 14.78 9.78 -16.84
CA THR A 306 14.39 10.10 -15.45
C THR A 306 14.89 11.45 -14.91
N SER A 307 14.83 12.55 -15.67
CA SER A 307 15.01 13.89 -15.06
C SER A 307 13.88 14.87 -15.39
N ALA A 308 13.47 15.66 -14.39
CA ALA A 308 12.60 16.82 -14.57
C ALA A 308 13.40 17.98 -15.19
N THR A 309 13.82 17.77 -16.44
CA THR A 309 14.63 18.72 -17.20
C THR A 309 14.04 20.12 -17.11
N THR A 310 12.73 20.24 -17.33
CA THR A 310 11.97 21.48 -17.18
C THR A 310 10.96 21.42 -16.03
N PRO A 311 10.57 22.58 -15.45
CA PRO A 311 9.44 22.63 -14.53
C PRO A 311 8.16 22.11 -15.18
N PRO A 312 7.26 21.46 -14.42
CA PRO A 312 6.01 20.94 -14.95
C PRO A 312 5.07 22.08 -15.37
N LEU A 313 4.41 21.88 -16.51
CA LEU A 313 3.31 22.74 -16.97
C LEU A 313 1.94 22.15 -16.60
N ASP A 314 1.88 20.85 -16.30
CA ASP A 314 0.71 20.24 -15.67
C ASP A 314 0.72 20.59 -14.18
N VAL A 315 0.09 21.73 -13.88
CA VAL A 315 -0.09 22.27 -12.53
C VAL A 315 -1.57 22.29 -12.23
N SER A 316 -2.01 21.40 -11.34
CA SER A 316 -3.42 21.21 -11.01
C SER A 316 -3.67 21.24 -9.49
N SER A 317 -4.92 21.46 -9.11
CA SER A 317 -5.30 21.46 -7.69
C SER A 317 -5.13 20.07 -7.10
N ASP A 318 -4.57 19.98 -5.88
CA ASP A 318 -4.44 18.72 -5.17
C ASP A 318 -5.81 18.16 -4.75
N PRO A 319 -6.25 17.02 -5.32
CA PRO A 319 -7.57 16.47 -5.01
C PRO A 319 -7.60 15.75 -3.65
N THR A 320 -6.44 15.39 -3.08
CA THR A 320 -6.34 14.49 -1.93
C THR A 320 -6.83 15.15 -0.63
N PRO A 321 -7.31 14.37 0.36
CA PRO A 321 -7.48 14.88 1.71
C PRO A 321 -6.15 15.39 2.25
N ARG A 322 -6.21 16.24 3.25
CA ARG A 322 -5.05 17.04 3.64
C ARG A 322 -4.14 16.20 4.53
N LEU A 323 -2.83 16.26 4.31
CA LEU A 323 -1.86 15.71 5.26
C LEU A 323 -1.75 16.64 6.48
N ARG A 324 -2.00 16.15 7.69
CA ARG A 324 -1.92 16.92 8.95
C ARG A 324 -1.63 16.03 10.14
N ALA A 325 -1.30 16.66 11.27
CA ALA A 325 -1.53 16.09 12.59
C ALA A 325 -3.04 15.76 12.78
N VAL A 326 -3.32 14.47 12.98
CA VAL A 326 -4.68 13.95 13.21
C VAL A 326 -4.92 13.58 14.67
N GLN A 327 -3.85 13.26 15.42
CA GLN A 327 -3.92 12.86 16.82
C GLN A 327 -2.68 13.32 17.57
N THR A 328 -2.88 13.78 18.81
CA THR A 328 -1.82 14.21 19.72
C THR A 328 -1.66 13.20 20.86
N PHE A 329 -0.41 12.90 21.19
CA PHE A 329 0.01 12.07 22.31
C PHE A 329 0.89 12.88 23.26
N VAL A 330 0.87 12.52 24.53
CA VAL A 330 1.78 13.04 25.55
C VAL A 330 2.68 11.88 25.98
N PRO A 331 3.89 11.77 25.41
CA PRO A 331 4.81 10.68 25.74
C PRO A 331 5.18 10.66 27.22
N SER A 332 5.26 9.47 27.80
CA SER A 332 5.68 9.28 29.17
C SER A 332 7.18 9.07 29.22
N GLU A 333 7.88 9.77 30.11
CA GLU A 333 9.30 9.50 30.36
C GLU A 333 9.45 8.16 31.08
N ILE A 334 10.20 7.22 30.51
CA ILE A 334 10.34 5.85 31.01
C ILE A 334 11.73 5.54 31.55
N ALA A 335 12.75 6.30 31.14
CA ALA A 335 14.12 6.16 31.63
C ALA A 335 14.92 7.47 31.53
N ARG A 336 15.92 7.61 32.40
CA ARG A 336 16.99 8.61 32.33
C ARG A 336 18.35 7.94 32.48
N SER A 337 19.30 8.35 31.66
CA SER A 337 20.73 8.00 31.79
C SER A 337 21.58 9.28 31.73
N ALA A 338 22.90 9.17 31.87
CA ALA A 338 23.78 10.34 31.93
C ALA A 338 23.70 11.15 30.62
N GLY A 339 22.95 12.26 30.63
CA GLY A 339 22.75 13.15 29.48
C GLY A 339 21.65 12.74 28.50
N SER A 340 20.82 11.72 28.82
CA SER A 340 19.71 11.26 27.97
C SER A 340 18.41 11.01 28.73
N ARG A 341 17.28 11.20 28.03
CA ARG A 341 15.93 10.95 28.53
C ARG A 341 15.11 10.22 27.47
N LEU A 342 14.56 9.07 27.84
CA LEU A 342 13.79 8.22 26.94
C LEU A 342 12.30 8.35 27.25
N PHE A 343 11.51 8.60 26.20
CA PHE A 343 10.06 8.72 26.29
C PHE A 343 9.35 7.67 25.43
N ASP A 344 8.21 7.18 25.91
CA ASP A 344 7.32 6.23 25.23
C ASP A 344 5.98 6.91 24.88
N VAL A 345 5.63 6.91 23.59
CA VAL A 345 4.33 7.36 23.07
C VAL A 345 3.21 6.38 23.46
N GLY A 346 3.55 5.12 23.73
CA GLY A 346 2.67 4.01 24.08
C GLY A 346 2.28 3.14 22.90
N VAL A 347 2.35 3.67 21.68
CA VAL A 347 2.09 2.98 20.40
C VAL A 347 2.99 3.55 19.31
N ASN A 348 3.25 2.76 18.27
CA ASN A 348 3.98 3.22 17.09
C ASN A 348 3.13 4.20 16.27
N ILE A 349 3.65 5.38 15.97
CA ILE A 349 3.00 6.37 15.13
C ILE A 349 3.91 6.80 13.98
N ALA A 350 3.34 7.31 12.90
CA ALA A 350 4.07 8.13 11.93
C ALA A 350 3.77 9.60 12.18
N GLY A 351 4.78 10.46 12.26
CA GLY A 351 4.59 11.90 12.41
C GLY A 351 5.77 12.61 13.08
N ARG A 352 5.49 13.51 14.02
CA ARG A 352 6.50 14.43 14.59
C ARG A 352 6.49 14.47 16.11
N SER A 353 7.61 14.83 16.69
CA SER A 353 7.71 15.23 18.09
C SER A 353 7.83 16.75 18.21
N LYS A 354 7.36 17.29 19.34
CA LYS A 354 7.54 18.68 19.74
C LYS A 354 8.05 18.74 21.16
N LEU A 355 9.15 19.46 21.35
CA LEU A 355 9.68 19.79 22.66
C LEU A 355 9.28 21.23 23.04
N THR A 356 8.99 21.45 24.31
CA THR A 356 8.80 22.79 24.89
C THR A 356 9.69 22.92 26.10
N LEU A 357 10.61 23.89 26.06
CA LEU A 357 11.52 24.16 27.16
C LEU A 357 10.74 24.81 28.31
N LEU A 358 10.69 24.14 29.47
CA LEU A 358 9.98 24.66 30.64
C LEU A 358 10.87 25.58 31.50
N GLU A 359 12.18 25.48 31.31
CA GLU A 359 13.19 26.30 31.95
C GLU A 359 14.17 26.91 30.94
N LYS A 360 14.98 27.84 31.43
CA LYS A 360 15.98 28.53 30.62
C LYS A 360 17.17 27.61 30.34
N LEU A 361 17.56 27.53 29.07
CA LEU A 361 18.83 26.93 28.65
C LEU A 361 19.89 27.98 28.30
N PRO A 362 21.19 27.67 28.44
CA PRO A 362 22.23 28.47 27.82
C PRO A 362 22.00 28.59 26.30
N VAL A 363 22.12 29.80 25.77
CA VAL A 363 22.06 30.05 24.32
C VAL A 363 23.13 29.20 23.62
N GLY A 364 22.75 28.52 22.55
CA GLY A 364 23.65 27.62 21.81
C GLY A 364 23.67 26.18 22.32
N THR A 365 22.88 25.83 23.34
CA THR A 365 22.72 24.43 23.78
C THR A 365 22.12 23.61 22.64
N VAL A 366 22.76 22.49 22.29
CA VAL A 366 22.28 21.56 21.26
C VAL A 366 21.45 20.46 21.93
N ILE A 367 20.19 20.36 21.53
CA ILE A 367 19.27 19.31 21.93
C ILE A 367 19.13 18.36 20.75
N ARG A 368 19.49 17.09 20.93
CA ARG A 368 19.38 16.06 19.89
C ARG A 368 18.27 15.08 20.25
N VAL A 369 17.39 14.79 19.30
CA VAL A 369 16.25 13.88 19.47
C VAL A 369 16.38 12.74 18.47
N GLN A 370 16.55 11.52 18.98
CA GLN A 370 16.52 10.28 18.21
C GLN A 370 15.12 9.68 18.25
N HIS A 371 14.61 9.19 17.13
CA HIS A 371 13.33 8.49 17.07
C HIS A 371 13.52 7.03 16.64
N GLY A 372 12.74 6.11 17.21
CA GLY A 372 12.79 4.70 16.83
C GLY A 372 11.59 3.87 17.29
N GLU A 373 11.50 2.65 16.76
CA GLU A 373 10.39 1.72 17.00
C GLU A 373 10.68 0.71 18.12
N HIS A 374 11.96 0.56 18.49
CA HIS A 374 12.44 -0.45 19.42
C HIS A 374 13.50 0.10 20.40
N ILE A 375 13.63 -0.53 21.57
CA ILE A 375 14.65 -0.25 22.59
C ILE A 375 15.58 -1.45 22.65
N GLY A 376 16.88 -1.20 22.51
CA GLY A 376 17.92 -2.22 22.59
C GLY A 376 18.12 -2.78 23.99
N SER A 377 18.90 -3.86 24.09
CA SER A 377 19.23 -4.48 25.38
C SER A 377 20.05 -3.59 26.33
N ASP A 378 20.68 -2.54 25.80
CA ASP A 378 21.44 -1.53 26.53
C ASP A 378 20.55 -0.41 27.12
N GLY A 379 19.26 -0.41 26.82
CA GLY A 379 18.28 0.57 27.30
C GLY A 379 18.19 1.85 26.47
N HIS A 380 18.85 1.90 25.31
CA HIS A 380 18.77 3.02 24.35
C HIS A 380 17.88 2.68 23.16
N ILE A 381 17.51 3.69 22.36
CA ILE A 381 16.81 3.41 21.09
C ILE A 381 17.72 2.61 20.17
N ASP A 382 17.19 1.52 19.63
CA ASP A 382 17.86 0.72 18.62
C ASP A 382 17.20 0.98 17.26
N THR A 383 17.96 1.58 16.35
CA THR A 383 17.51 1.90 14.99
C THR A 383 17.97 0.90 13.95
N THR A 384 18.53 -0.25 14.34
CA THR A 384 19.11 -1.15 13.33
C THR A 384 18.04 -1.72 12.40
N ASN A 385 16.76 -1.77 12.80
CA ASN A 385 15.64 -2.17 11.94
C ASN A 385 15.30 -1.12 10.87
N LEU A 386 15.85 0.09 11.00
CA LEU A 386 15.75 1.21 10.07
C LEU A 386 16.99 1.33 9.17
N THR A 387 18.09 0.65 9.53
CA THR A 387 19.38 0.78 8.84
C THR A 387 19.37 0.05 7.51
N MET A 388 19.61 0.79 6.43
CA MET A 388 19.78 0.24 5.09
C MET A 388 21.25 -0.08 4.79
N PRO A 389 21.54 -1.06 3.91
CA PRO A 389 22.91 -1.44 3.56
C PRO A 389 23.79 -0.27 3.06
N TYR A 390 23.17 0.76 2.49
CA TYR A 390 23.80 1.95 1.93
C TYR A 390 23.85 3.15 2.88
N ASP A 391 23.49 2.99 4.16
CA ASP A 391 23.57 4.08 5.14
C ASP A 391 25.01 4.37 5.60
N HIS A 392 25.93 3.42 5.43
CA HIS A 392 27.34 3.53 5.81
C HIS A 392 27.56 4.03 7.25
N GLY A 393 26.72 3.59 8.19
CA GLY A 393 26.80 3.94 9.61
C GLY A 393 26.14 5.27 10.00
N ARG A 394 25.41 5.91 9.09
CA ARG A 394 24.62 7.11 9.40
C ARG A 394 23.39 6.75 10.25
N GLU A 395 23.08 7.64 11.20
CA GLU A 395 21.88 7.53 12.02
C GLU A 395 20.66 8.09 11.27
N ARG A 396 19.54 7.39 11.35
CA ARG A 396 18.26 7.80 10.78
C ARG A 396 17.36 8.44 11.83
N GLN A 397 16.39 9.24 11.39
CA GLN A 397 15.33 9.85 12.20
C GLN A 397 15.81 10.75 13.36
N VAL A 398 16.81 11.58 13.08
CA VAL A 398 17.41 12.52 14.04
C VAL A 398 16.91 13.93 13.78
N VAL A 399 16.65 14.66 14.86
CA VAL A 399 16.50 16.13 14.81
C VAL A 399 17.41 16.79 15.82
N GLU A 400 18.05 17.88 15.42
CA GLU A 400 18.86 18.73 16.30
C GLU A 400 18.29 20.14 16.39
N TYR A 401 18.22 20.67 17.61
CA TYR A 401 17.78 22.03 17.88
C TYR A 401 18.85 22.78 18.65
N VAL A 402 19.23 23.96 18.17
CA VAL A 402 20.09 24.89 18.90
C VAL A 402 19.19 25.88 19.65
N SER A 403 19.18 25.81 20.99
CA SER A 403 18.31 26.66 21.81
C SER A 403 18.73 28.14 21.76
N GLY A 404 17.74 29.00 21.54
CA GLY A 404 17.83 30.45 21.71
C GLY A 404 17.80 30.90 23.18
N GLY A 405 17.56 29.98 24.12
CA GLY A 405 17.65 30.19 25.56
C GLY A 405 16.40 30.82 26.19
N ALA A 406 15.26 30.78 25.51
CA ALA A 406 14.00 31.33 26.01
C ALA A 406 13.15 30.27 26.73
N VAL A 407 12.49 30.67 27.81
CA VAL A 407 11.47 29.82 28.47
C VAL A 407 10.24 29.76 27.57
N GLY A 408 9.69 28.56 27.38
CA GLY A 408 8.57 28.31 26.47
C GLY A 408 8.97 28.21 25.00
N GLU A 409 10.27 28.24 24.69
CA GLU A 409 10.78 27.95 23.35
C GLU A 409 10.32 26.55 22.92
N THR A 410 9.85 26.45 21.66
CA THR A 410 9.34 25.20 21.10
C THR A 410 10.18 24.73 19.94
N HIS A 411 10.42 23.42 19.89
CA HIS A 411 11.25 22.77 18.90
C HIS A 411 10.46 21.65 18.22
N GLU A 412 10.32 21.73 16.90
CA GLU A 412 9.55 20.78 16.08
C GLU A 412 10.18 20.74 14.66
N PRO A 413 10.29 19.56 14.01
CA PRO A 413 10.83 19.50 12.66
C PRO A 413 9.84 20.12 11.64
N TRP A 414 10.39 20.75 10.61
CA TRP A 414 9.66 21.40 9.54
C TRP A 414 9.42 20.47 8.36
N PHE A 415 10.42 19.71 7.91
CA PHE A 415 10.36 18.95 6.67
C PHE A 415 10.36 17.44 6.89
N ALA A 416 10.84 16.97 8.04
CA ALA A 416 10.82 15.56 8.36
C ALA A 416 9.52 15.10 9.04
N TYR A 417 9.19 13.83 8.86
CA TYR A 417 8.33 13.05 9.74
C TYR A 417 8.99 11.67 9.93
N PHE A 418 8.66 10.98 11.01
CA PHE A 418 9.32 9.74 11.44
C PHE A 418 8.30 8.68 11.83
N GLY A 419 8.64 7.41 11.68
CA GLY A 419 7.93 6.30 12.31
C GLY A 419 8.58 5.95 13.64
N PHE A 420 7.84 6.08 14.74
CA PHE A 420 8.39 5.86 16.07
C PHE A 420 7.33 5.56 17.13
N ARG A 421 7.76 4.80 18.13
CA ARG A 421 7.10 4.70 19.44
C ARG A 421 7.91 5.42 20.50
N TYR A 422 9.23 5.43 20.37
CA TYR A 422 10.15 5.98 21.34
C TYR A 422 10.87 7.19 20.77
N LEU A 423 11.12 8.16 21.64
CA LEU A 423 11.99 9.29 21.34
C LEU A 423 12.98 9.49 22.50
N GLU A 424 14.24 9.70 22.16
CA GLU A 424 15.33 9.83 23.13
C GLU A 424 16.00 11.20 22.97
N VAL A 425 15.96 12.00 24.04
CA VAL A 425 16.40 13.39 24.08
C VAL A 425 17.74 13.50 24.78
N TRP A 426 18.73 14.02 24.07
CA TRP A 426 20.09 14.25 24.52
C TRP A 426 20.43 15.74 24.61
N GLY A 427 21.42 16.07 25.43
CA GLY A 427 21.99 17.43 25.52
C GLY A 427 21.25 18.37 26.49
N LEU A 428 20.25 17.86 27.22
CA LEU A 428 19.58 18.59 28.30
C LEU A 428 20.32 18.40 29.63
N PRO A 429 20.56 19.47 30.42
CA PRO A 429 20.98 19.35 31.82
C PRO A 429 19.99 18.52 32.64
N ASP A 430 20.45 17.81 33.68
CA ASP A 430 19.63 16.90 34.50
C ASP A 430 18.46 17.59 35.21
N ASP A 431 18.59 18.87 35.53
CA ASP A 431 17.63 19.68 36.28
C ASP A 431 16.59 20.42 35.41
N VAL A 432 16.78 20.42 34.09
CA VAL A 432 15.85 21.06 33.14
C VAL A 432 14.68 20.14 32.84
N HIS A 433 13.46 20.63 32.76
CA HIS A 433 12.28 19.88 32.34
C HIS A 433 11.84 20.30 30.94
N VAL A 434 11.27 19.34 30.22
CA VAL A 434 10.72 19.57 28.88
C VAL A 434 9.32 19.02 28.81
N GLY A 435 8.42 19.80 28.21
CA GLY A 435 7.16 19.27 27.71
C GLY A 435 7.42 18.52 26.43
N VAL A 436 6.91 17.29 26.32
CA VAL A 436 7.01 16.47 25.10
C VAL A 436 5.61 16.21 24.58
N ALA A 437 5.39 16.50 23.31
CA ALA A 437 4.21 16.07 22.57
C ALA A 437 4.65 15.26 21.35
N ALA A 438 3.81 14.32 20.92
CA ALA A 438 3.99 13.60 19.67
C ALA A 438 2.69 13.67 18.86
N TYR A 439 2.80 13.93 17.57
CA TYR A 439 1.67 14.09 16.66
C TYR A 439 1.70 12.96 15.64
N ALA A 440 0.64 12.15 15.59
CA ALA A 440 0.43 11.27 14.46
C ALA A 440 -0.02 12.12 13.27
N MET A 441 0.72 12.04 12.17
CA MET A 441 0.49 12.77 10.94
C MET A 441 0.28 11.81 9.80
N HIS A 442 -0.72 12.07 8.96
CA HIS A 442 -0.95 11.35 7.71
C HIS A 442 -1.96 12.13 6.85
N THR A 443 -2.17 11.70 5.60
CA THR A 443 -3.33 12.09 4.80
C THR A 443 -4.59 11.73 5.56
N ASP A 444 -5.43 12.72 5.87
CA ASP A 444 -6.62 12.57 6.71
C ASP A 444 -7.76 11.84 5.98
N LEU A 445 -7.53 10.57 5.66
CA LEU A 445 -8.52 9.67 5.08
C LEU A 445 -9.67 9.49 6.05
N ALA A 446 -10.88 9.86 5.61
CA ALA A 446 -12.08 9.66 6.41
C ALA A 446 -12.34 8.15 6.56
N SER A 447 -12.72 7.72 7.76
CA SER A 447 -13.23 6.35 7.95
C SER A 447 -14.54 6.22 7.17
N SER A 448 -14.62 5.31 6.21
CA SER A 448 -15.87 4.99 5.53
C SER A 448 -16.66 3.93 6.30
N GLY A 449 -16.01 3.10 7.13
CA GLY A 449 -16.77 2.22 8.02
C GLY A 449 -16.01 1.65 9.21
N SER A 450 -16.70 0.76 9.93
CA SER A 450 -16.24 0.14 11.17
C SER A 450 -16.85 -1.25 11.35
N ILE A 451 -16.14 -2.09 12.10
CA ILE A 451 -16.62 -3.39 12.58
C ILE A 451 -16.49 -3.41 14.10
N SER A 452 -17.55 -3.84 14.78
CA SER A 452 -17.57 -4.12 16.21
C SER A 452 -17.91 -5.59 16.43
N THR A 453 -17.16 -6.27 17.30
CA THR A 453 -17.41 -7.68 17.64
C THR A 453 -17.47 -7.92 19.14
N ASP A 454 -17.73 -9.17 19.55
CA ASP A 454 -17.50 -9.65 20.91
C ASP A 454 -16.13 -10.34 21.09
N SER A 455 -15.22 -10.20 20.12
CA SER A 455 -13.90 -10.83 20.11
C SER A 455 -12.75 -9.83 20.25
N PRO A 456 -12.04 -9.83 21.39
CA PRO A 456 -10.88 -8.96 21.59
C PRO A 456 -9.76 -9.16 20.56
N THR A 457 -9.67 -10.34 19.95
CA THR A 457 -8.69 -10.63 18.89
C THR A 457 -9.02 -9.88 17.61
N ILE A 458 -10.30 -9.82 17.23
CA ILE A 458 -10.73 -9.04 16.05
C ILE A 458 -10.58 -7.54 16.31
N ASP A 459 -10.91 -7.07 17.53
CA ASP A 459 -10.74 -5.66 17.89
C ASP A 459 -9.26 -5.24 17.82
N ARG A 460 -8.33 -6.10 18.29
CA ARG A 460 -6.88 -5.87 18.14
C ARG A 460 -6.45 -5.88 16.68
N LEU A 461 -6.91 -6.84 15.87
CA LEU A 461 -6.61 -6.89 14.44
C LEU A 461 -6.98 -5.58 13.75
N LEU A 462 -8.21 -5.10 13.95
CA LEU A 462 -8.71 -3.89 13.29
C LEU A 462 -8.02 -2.63 13.80
N THR A 463 -7.71 -2.55 15.10
CA THR A 463 -6.97 -1.41 15.67
C THR A 463 -5.54 -1.34 15.12
N THR A 464 -4.84 -2.48 15.06
CA THR A 464 -3.49 -2.58 14.50
C THR A 464 -3.51 -2.26 13.01
N ALA A 465 -4.44 -2.82 12.24
CA ALA A 465 -4.55 -2.57 10.81
C ALA A 465 -4.86 -1.12 10.47
N ARG A 466 -5.81 -0.48 11.19
CA ARG A 466 -6.13 0.94 11.03
C ARG A 466 -4.90 1.81 11.26
N ARG A 467 -4.17 1.56 12.36
CA ARG A 467 -2.97 2.31 12.71
C ARG A 467 -1.87 2.12 11.66
N THR A 468 -1.57 0.88 11.29
CA THR A 468 -0.53 0.59 10.30
C THR A 468 -0.83 1.19 8.93
N LEU A 469 -2.06 1.08 8.43
CA LEU A 469 -2.43 1.71 7.16
C LEU A 469 -2.29 3.23 7.23
N LEU A 470 -2.88 3.86 8.26
CA LEU A 470 -2.87 5.32 8.38
C LEU A 470 -1.46 5.87 8.61
N ASN A 471 -0.60 5.16 9.32
CA ASN A 471 0.80 5.53 9.44
C ASN A 471 1.55 5.47 8.09
N ASN A 472 0.99 4.87 7.04
CA ASN A 472 1.63 4.66 5.74
C ASN A 472 0.91 5.40 4.60
N VAL A 473 0.17 6.48 4.90
CA VAL A 473 -0.47 7.31 3.87
C VAL A 473 -0.04 8.78 4.02
N HIS A 474 1.00 9.18 3.27
CA HIS A 474 1.50 10.57 3.27
C HIS A 474 1.45 11.17 1.87
N GLY A 475 0.24 11.38 1.36
CA GLY A 475 0.00 11.84 -0.01
C GLY A 475 0.19 10.74 -1.08
N VAL A 476 0.66 9.57 -0.66
CA VAL A 476 0.88 8.33 -1.42
C VAL A 476 0.79 7.13 -0.45
N PRO A 477 0.51 5.90 -0.92
CA PRO A 477 0.49 4.70 -0.08
C PRO A 477 1.91 4.13 0.06
N GLU A 478 2.56 4.43 1.18
CA GLU A 478 3.94 4.03 1.46
C GLU A 478 4.04 2.60 2.00
N ASP A 479 5.25 2.03 1.91
CA ASP A 479 5.62 0.74 2.51
C ASP A 479 5.77 0.83 4.03
N CYS A 480 6.62 1.75 4.48
CA CYS A 480 6.92 2.05 5.87
C CYS A 480 7.14 3.57 6.07
N PRO A 481 6.82 4.13 7.25
CA PRO A 481 6.99 5.56 7.50
C PRO A 481 8.39 5.95 7.99
N THR A 482 9.35 5.02 7.95
CA THR A 482 10.66 5.19 8.59
C THR A 482 11.78 5.39 7.57
N ARG A 483 12.24 4.30 6.97
CA ARG A 483 13.52 4.23 6.25
C ARG A 483 13.41 4.46 4.73
N GLU A 484 12.27 4.12 4.14
CA GLU A 484 12.08 4.20 2.68
C GLU A 484 11.04 5.26 2.31
N GLN A 485 9.89 5.27 3.00
CA GLN A 485 8.75 6.17 2.71
C GLN A 485 8.37 6.12 1.22
N ALA A 486 8.50 4.95 0.61
CA ALA A 486 8.37 4.75 -0.82
C ALA A 486 7.02 4.12 -1.14
N ALA A 487 6.41 4.56 -2.24
CA ALA A 487 5.10 4.08 -2.64
C ALA A 487 5.20 2.78 -3.45
N TRP A 488 5.59 1.71 -2.75
CA TRP A 488 5.75 0.38 -3.32
C TRP A 488 4.41 -0.19 -3.78
N THR A 489 4.35 -0.56 -5.06
CA THR A 489 3.11 -0.97 -5.71
C THR A 489 2.62 -2.34 -5.19
N GLY A 490 3.53 -3.26 -4.87
CA GLY A 490 3.20 -4.56 -4.28
C GLY A 490 2.52 -4.44 -2.90
N ASP A 491 2.96 -3.51 -2.07
CA ASP A 491 2.41 -3.21 -0.75
C ASP A 491 0.99 -2.67 -0.83
N ALA A 492 0.82 -1.60 -1.60
CA ALA A 492 -0.48 -1.01 -1.86
C ALA A 492 -1.45 -2.07 -2.45
N ALA A 493 -0.97 -2.90 -3.39
CA ALA A 493 -1.75 -3.99 -3.97
C ALA A 493 -2.15 -5.07 -2.96
N SER A 494 -1.38 -5.28 -1.89
CA SER A 494 -1.64 -6.29 -0.86
C SER A 494 -2.68 -5.83 0.16
N VAL A 495 -2.76 -4.52 0.44
CA VAL A 495 -3.69 -3.93 1.41
C VAL A 495 -4.95 -3.29 0.79
N ALA A 496 -5.02 -3.18 -0.54
CA ALA A 496 -6.09 -2.51 -1.28
C ALA A 496 -7.52 -2.81 -0.81
N GLU A 497 -7.84 -4.08 -0.54
CA GLU A 497 -9.17 -4.50 -0.10
C GLU A 497 -9.55 -3.92 1.27
N TYR A 498 -8.61 -3.87 2.21
CA TYR A 498 -8.84 -3.28 3.52
C TYR A 498 -8.98 -1.76 3.42
N GLU A 499 -8.11 -1.10 2.65
CA GLU A 499 -8.15 0.35 2.46
C GLU A 499 -9.51 0.78 1.89
N LEU A 500 -9.93 0.19 0.76
CA LEU A 500 -11.18 0.52 0.08
C LEU A 500 -12.43 0.21 0.93
N ALA A 501 -12.37 -0.82 1.78
CA ALA A 501 -13.49 -1.19 2.65
C ALA A 501 -13.62 -0.27 3.88
N ALA A 502 -12.51 0.17 4.45
CA ALA A 502 -12.48 0.87 5.74
C ALA A 502 -12.38 2.40 5.63
N PHE A 503 -11.89 2.94 4.52
CA PHE A 503 -11.64 4.37 4.32
C PHE A 503 -12.27 4.91 3.03
N ASP A 504 -12.57 6.22 3.03
CA ASP A 504 -12.86 6.97 1.82
C ASP A 504 -11.55 7.42 1.18
N SER A 505 -11.03 6.58 0.29
CA SER A 505 -9.79 6.81 -0.47
C SER A 505 -10.05 7.35 -1.88
N ALA A 506 -11.26 7.80 -2.20
CA ALA A 506 -11.64 8.16 -3.58
C ALA A 506 -10.65 9.14 -4.26
N THR A 507 -10.38 10.28 -3.65
CA THR A 507 -9.51 11.30 -4.25
C THR A 507 -8.03 11.01 -4.02
N PHE A 508 -7.70 10.26 -2.97
CA PHE A 508 -6.34 9.76 -2.71
C PHE A 508 -5.89 8.78 -3.81
N LEU A 509 -6.73 7.81 -4.15
CA LEU A 509 -6.45 6.83 -5.20
C LEU A 509 -6.52 7.45 -6.59
N ASP A 510 -7.43 8.40 -6.85
CA ASP A 510 -7.44 9.15 -8.12
C ASP A 510 -6.07 9.79 -8.40
N LYS A 511 -5.53 10.47 -7.38
CA LYS A 511 -4.20 11.09 -7.45
C LYS A 511 -3.11 10.04 -7.66
N TRP A 512 -3.11 8.95 -6.88
CA TRP A 512 -2.03 7.95 -6.96
C TRP A 512 -2.08 7.12 -8.25
N ILE A 513 -3.27 6.84 -8.78
CA ILE A 513 -3.45 6.25 -10.12
C ILE A 513 -2.84 7.17 -11.17
N ALA A 514 -3.02 8.48 -11.06
CA ALA A 514 -2.37 9.41 -11.97
C ALA A 514 -0.83 9.40 -11.85
N ASP A 515 -0.27 9.10 -10.68
CA ASP A 515 1.18 8.89 -10.53
C ASP A 515 1.64 7.59 -11.22
N LEU A 516 0.87 6.50 -11.10
CA LEU A 516 1.11 5.26 -11.86
C LEU A 516 1.05 5.49 -13.38
N GLU A 517 0.09 6.29 -13.85
CA GLU A 517 -0.06 6.66 -15.26
C GLU A 517 1.18 7.40 -15.78
N THR A 518 1.68 8.40 -15.04
CA THR A 518 2.87 9.16 -15.44
C THR A 518 4.17 8.40 -15.29
N SER A 519 4.24 7.49 -14.32
CA SER A 519 5.41 6.65 -14.10
C SER A 519 5.45 5.43 -15.04
N GLN A 520 4.40 5.13 -15.81
CA GLN A 520 4.39 4.03 -16.76
C GLN A 520 5.38 4.26 -17.91
N ARG A 521 6.15 3.23 -18.24
CA ARG A 521 7.10 3.25 -19.35
C ARG A 521 6.39 3.14 -20.70
N THR A 522 7.07 3.58 -21.76
CA THR A 522 6.52 3.59 -23.13
C THR A 522 6.22 2.19 -23.68
N ASP A 523 6.88 1.15 -23.16
CA ASP A 523 6.64 -0.26 -23.47
C ASP A 523 5.50 -0.89 -22.63
N GLY A 524 4.84 -0.11 -21.77
CA GLY A 524 3.70 -0.54 -20.96
C GLY A 524 4.05 -0.98 -19.54
N GLN A 525 5.33 -1.11 -19.21
CA GLN A 525 5.79 -1.51 -17.87
C GLN A 525 5.41 -0.52 -16.78
N LEU A 526 4.89 -1.03 -15.65
CA LEU A 526 4.62 -0.26 -14.44
C LEU A 526 5.72 -0.48 -13.40
N PRO A 527 6.40 0.57 -12.91
CA PRO A 527 7.49 0.41 -11.95
C PRO A 527 7.01 -0.14 -10.60
N ALA A 528 7.93 -0.75 -9.84
CA ALA A 528 7.67 -1.27 -8.50
C ALA A 528 7.41 -0.18 -7.45
N ILE A 529 7.75 1.08 -7.75
CA ILE A 529 7.50 2.27 -6.92
C ILE A 529 6.86 3.33 -7.80
N ALA A 530 5.80 4.01 -7.33
CA ALA A 530 5.17 5.11 -8.06
C ALA A 530 4.63 6.20 -7.12
N PRO A 531 4.96 7.50 -7.31
CA PRO A 531 5.80 8.04 -8.37
C PRO A 531 7.26 7.61 -8.24
N ASP A 532 7.90 7.30 -9.37
CA ASP A 532 9.29 6.84 -9.40
C ASP A 532 10.25 8.03 -9.55
N LEU A 533 10.77 8.50 -8.42
CA LEU A 533 11.73 9.62 -8.39
C LEU A 533 13.19 9.17 -8.50
N HIS A 534 13.44 7.87 -8.69
CA HIS A 534 14.78 7.31 -8.76
C HIS A 534 15.37 7.46 -10.17
N SER A 535 16.67 7.74 -10.24
CA SER A 535 17.38 7.80 -11.52
C SER A 535 17.44 6.45 -12.22
N VAL A 536 17.57 5.36 -11.44
CA VAL A 536 17.50 3.98 -11.92
C VAL A 536 16.16 3.40 -11.50
N ARG A 537 15.35 3.02 -12.48
CA ARG A 537 14.02 2.46 -12.22
C ARG A 537 14.12 1.01 -11.83
N MET A 538 13.32 0.62 -10.85
CA MET A 538 13.16 -0.78 -10.51
C MET A 538 12.41 -1.54 -11.61
N PRO A 539 12.90 -2.73 -12.01
CA PRO A 539 12.19 -3.60 -12.92
C PRO A 539 10.77 -3.95 -12.48
N SER A 540 9.93 -4.16 -13.47
CA SER A 540 8.52 -4.46 -13.32
C SER A 540 8.28 -5.96 -13.26
N ASP A 541 7.32 -6.41 -12.48
CA ASP A 541 6.76 -7.74 -12.59
C ASP A 541 5.23 -7.72 -12.37
N PRO A 542 4.51 -8.78 -12.79
CA PRO A 542 3.05 -8.83 -12.67
C PRO A 542 2.51 -8.69 -11.25
N VAL A 543 3.28 -9.10 -10.23
CA VAL A 543 2.84 -9.11 -8.83
C VAL A 543 2.91 -7.70 -8.24
N TRP A 544 4.03 -6.98 -8.38
CA TRP A 544 4.16 -5.59 -7.90
C TRP A 544 3.28 -4.67 -8.74
N GLY A 545 3.31 -4.84 -10.06
CA GLY A 545 2.49 -4.06 -11.00
C GLY A 545 0.98 -4.33 -10.89
N SER A 546 0.54 -5.19 -9.97
CA SER A 546 -0.89 -5.44 -9.73
C SER A 546 -1.65 -4.24 -9.17
N ALA A 547 -0.96 -3.24 -8.61
CA ALA A 547 -1.56 -2.05 -8.02
C ALA A 547 -2.58 -1.35 -8.93
N LEU A 548 -2.23 -1.09 -10.19
CA LEU A 548 -3.08 -0.29 -11.08
C LEU A 548 -4.44 -0.95 -11.30
N HIS A 549 -4.48 -2.24 -11.64
CA HIS A 549 -5.74 -2.91 -11.93
C HIS A 549 -6.56 -3.16 -10.66
N ARG A 550 -5.92 -3.48 -9.53
CA ARG A 550 -6.61 -3.68 -8.24
C ARG A 550 -7.24 -2.38 -7.73
N MET A 551 -6.49 -1.28 -7.73
CA MET A 551 -7.01 0.02 -7.28
C MET A 551 -8.08 0.56 -8.22
N LEU A 552 -7.87 0.46 -9.54
CA LEU A 552 -8.85 0.99 -10.50
C LEU A 552 -10.17 0.20 -10.48
N HIS A 553 -10.10 -1.12 -10.43
CA HIS A 553 -11.29 -1.97 -10.31
C HIS A 553 -12.01 -1.77 -8.97
N GLY A 554 -11.25 -1.74 -7.87
CA GLY A 554 -11.80 -1.45 -6.54
C GLY A 554 -12.44 -0.06 -6.47
N HIS A 555 -11.82 0.96 -7.07
CA HIS A 555 -12.37 2.31 -7.13
C HIS A 555 -13.70 2.35 -7.90
N LEU A 556 -13.80 1.65 -9.04
CA LEU A 556 -15.06 1.54 -9.77
C LEU A 556 -16.15 0.88 -8.91
N LEU A 557 -15.83 -0.23 -8.23
CA LEU A 557 -16.80 -0.96 -7.40
C LEU A 557 -17.28 -0.14 -6.20
N HIS A 558 -16.38 0.60 -5.54
CA HIS A 558 -16.72 1.38 -4.34
C HIS A 558 -17.36 2.71 -4.67
N TYR A 559 -16.90 3.41 -5.71
CA TYR A 559 -17.31 4.79 -6.00
C TYR A 559 -18.05 5.00 -7.32
N GLY A 560 -18.09 4.00 -8.21
CA GLY A 560 -18.80 4.10 -9.49
C GLY A 560 -18.20 5.09 -10.49
N ASP A 561 -16.94 5.50 -10.31
CA ASP A 561 -16.33 6.56 -11.13
C ASP A 561 -15.89 6.07 -12.52
N ALA A 562 -16.83 6.07 -13.47
CA ALA A 562 -16.51 5.72 -14.85
C ALA A 562 -15.58 6.73 -15.54
N ARG A 563 -15.41 7.96 -15.01
CA ARG A 563 -14.50 8.96 -15.61
C ARG A 563 -13.06 8.59 -15.33
N LEU A 564 -12.75 8.23 -14.08
CA LEU A 564 -11.42 7.72 -13.72
C LEU A 564 -11.07 6.47 -14.53
N VAL A 565 -12.02 5.54 -14.68
CA VAL A 565 -11.83 4.35 -15.53
C VAL A 565 -11.47 4.74 -16.95
N ARG A 566 -12.24 5.62 -17.62
CA ARG A 566 -11.94 6.05 -18.98
C ARG A 566 -10.55 6.71 -19.11
N ARG A 567 -10.12 7.47 -18.10
CA ARG A 567 -8.79 8.11 -18.09
C ARG A 567 -7.66 7.08 -18.01
N ALA A 568 -7.76 6.15 -17.06
CA ALA A 568 -6.70 5.20 -16.74
C ALA A 568 -6.68 3.93 -17.61
N LEU A 569 -7.78 3.62 -18.31
CA LEU A 569 -7.91 2.41 -19.12
C LEU A 569 -6.81 2.25 -20.19
N PRO A 570 -6.37 3.30 -20.93
CA PRO A 570 -5.27 3.18 -21.88
C PRO A 570 -3.95 2.72 -21.23
N ALA A 571 -3.64 3.20 -20.03
CA ALA A 571 -2.46 2.77 -19.29
C ALA A 571 -2.58 1.30 -18.85
N LEU A 572 -3.75 0.91 -18.34
CA LEU A 572 -4.00 -0.47 -17.94
C LEU A 572 -3.95 -1.45 -19.12
N ARG A 573 -4.44 -1.07 -20.30
CA ARG A 573 -4.35 -1.88 -21.53
C ARG A 573 -2.90 -2.16 -21.91
N ARG A 574 -2.05 -1.13 -21.94
CA ARG A 574 -0.62 -1.30 -22.22
C ARG A 574 0.07 -2.21 -21.19
N TRP A 575 -0.31 -2.10 -19.93
CA TRP A 575 0.18 -2.98 -18.88
C TRP A 575 -0.25 -4.44 -19.08
N ALA A 576 -1.51 -4.68 -19.42
CA ALA A 576 -2.01 -6.03 -19.74
C ALA A 576 -1.32 -6.63 -20.97
N ASP A 577 -1.11 -5.81 -22.01
CA ASP A 577 -0.46 -6.26 -23.24
C ASP A 577 1.04 -6.56 -23.02
N PHE A 578 1.76 -5.75 -22.22
CA PHE A 578 3.13 -6.04 -21.78
C PHE A 578 3.21 -7.40 -21.05
N GLN A 579 2.34 -7.59 -20.05
CA GLN A 579 2.30 -8.83 -19.26
C GLN A 579 2.02 -10.07 -20.11
N LEU A 580 1.08 -9.98 -21.07
CA LEU A 580 0.82 -11.05 -22.03
C LEU A 580 2.04 -11.35 -22.91
N GLY A 581 2.83 -10.33 -23.26
CA GLY A 581 4.11 -10.48 -23.97
C GLY A 581 5.16 -11.29 -23.19
N CYS A 582 5.02 -11.42 -21.87
CA CYS A 582 5.89 -12.24 -21.02
C CYS A 582 5.50 -13.74 -21.01
N ALA A 583 4.44 -14.16 -21.71
CA ALA A 583 4.09 -15.58 -21.82
C ALA A 583 5.13 -16.34 -22.66
N ASP A 584 5.52 -17.55 -22.30
CA ASP A 584 6.31 -18.46 -23.15
C ASP A 584 5.43 -19.25 -24.14
N ASP A 585 6.05 -20.19 -24.87
CA ASP A 585 5.39 -21.02 -25.86
C ASP A 585 4.35 -21.99 -25.24
N ASP A 586 4.46 -22.28 -23.95
CA ASP A 586 3.49 -23.08 -23.19
C ASP A 586 2.32 -22.24 -22.66
N GLY A 587 2.36 -20.91 -22.84
CA GLY A 587 1.37 -19.97 -22.36
C GLY A 587 1.48 -19.72 -20.84
N ILE A 588 2.69 -19.79 -20.29
CA ILE A 588 3.02 -19.47 -18.90
C ILE A 588 3.76 -18.14 -18.84
N ILE A 589 3.44 -17.27 -17.88
CA ILE A 589 4.12 -15.97 -17.71
C ILE A 589 5.48 -16.18 -17.02
N SER A 590 6.44 -16.71 -17.78
CA SER A 590 7.79 -17.07 -17.33
C SER A 590 8.88 -16.12 -17.83
N ARG A 591 8.60 -15.28 -18.84
CA ARG A 591 9.58 -14.33 -19.41
C ARG A 591 9.58 -12.95 -18.76
N SER A 592 8.85 -12.79 -17.65
CA SER A 592 8.86 -11.54 -16.90
C SER A 592 10.11 -11.43 -16.04
N THR A 593 10.57 -10.20 -15.79
CA THR A 593 11.58 -9.93 -14.77
C THR A 593 11.03 -10.22 -13.38
N ILE A 594 11.93 -10.33 -12.41
CA ILE A 594 11.60 -10.42 -10.98
C ILE A 594 12.12 -9.11 -10.37
N SER A 595 11.28 -8.36 -9.66
CA SER A 595 11.66 -7.07 -9.06
C SER A 595 12.48 -7.25 -7.76
N TYR A 596 11.96 -6.86 -6.60
CA TYR A 596 12.63 -6.97 -5.30
C TYR A 596 12.46 -8.36 -4.65
N GLY A 597 11.66 -9.24 -5.26
CA GLY A 597 11.45 -10.63 -4.85
C GLY A 597 9.96 -10.95 -4.85
N HIS A 598 9.49 -11.82 -5.74
CA HIS A 598 8.07 -11.93 -6.12
C HIS A 598 7.11 -12.39 -5.00
N ASP A 599 7.61 -13.13 -4.01
CA ASP A 599 6.90 -13.45 -2.75
C ASP A 599 7.74 -12.97 -1.56
N TRP A 600 7.92 -11.65 -1.50
CA TRP A 600 8.78 -10.97 -0.53
C TRP A 600 8.51 -11.43 0.91
N LEU A 601 9.58 -11.81 1.61
CA LEU A 601 9.58 -12.31 3.00
C LEU A 601 8.74 -13.58 3.23
N ALA A 602 8.53 -14.38 2.19
CA ALA A 602 8.02 -15.73 2.36
C ALA A 602 9.06 -16.60 3.07
N LEU A 603 8.60 -17.33 4.09
CA LEU A 603 9.39 -18.41 4.68
C LEU A 603 9.60 -19.49 3.61
N GLU A 604 8.51 -19.89 2.96
CA GLU A 604 8.48 -20.90 1.91
C GLU A 604 8.14 -20.25 0.57
N GLN A 605 9.10 -20.23 -0.36
CA GLN A 605 8.95 -19.58 -1.66
C GLN A 605 7.95 -20.33 -2.56
N THR A 606 7.10 -19.57 -3.25
CA THR A 606 6.24 -20.06 -4.32
C THR A 606 6.92 -19.84 -5.67
N PRO A 607 6.87 -20.74 -6.67
CA PRO A 607 7.51 -20.47 -7.96
C PRO A 607 6.96 -19.19 -8.66
N PRO A 608 7.79 -18.23 -9.11
CA PRO A 608 7.35 -17.00 -9.77
C PRO A 608 6.45 -17.23 -10.99
N PRO A 609 6.69 -18.20 -11.90
CA PRO A 609 5.81 -18.43 -13.04
C PRO A 609 4.36 -18.73 -12.65
N ILE A 610 4.14 -19.39 -11.50
CA ILE A 610 2.79 -19.65 -10.97
C ILE A 610 2.14 -18.32 -10.54
N HIS A 611 2.87 -17.52 -9.77
CA HIS A 611 2.36 -16.26 -9.23
C HIS A 611 2.16 -15.21 -10.32
N HIS A 612 3.13 -15.04 -11.21
CA HIS A 612 3.06 -14.14 -12.36
C HIS A 612 1.87 -14.50 -13.25
N THR A 613 1.67 -15.78 -13.58
CA THR A 613 0.54 -16.21 -14.41
C THR A 613 -0.79 -15.90 -13.73
N ALA A 614 -0.89 -16.11 -12.42
CA ALA A 614 -2.10 -15.78 -11.66
C ALA A 614 -2.36 -14.26 -11.59
N ALA A 615 -1.32 -13.44 -11.41
CA ALA A 615 -1.43 -11.98 -11.40
C ALA A 615 -1.90 -11.43 -12.77
N VAL A 616 -1.43 -12.02 -13.88
CA VAL A 616 -1.91 -11.66 -15.23
C VAL A 616 -3.37 -12.08 -15.41
N ILE A 617 -3.78 -13.27 -14.94
CA ILE A 617 -5.19 -13.69 -14.94
C ILE A 617 -6.05 -12.67 -14.17
N GLU A 618 -5.63 -12.23 -12.98
CA GLU A 618 -6.32 -11.21 -12.20
C GLU A 618 -6.42 -9.88 -12.97
N CYS A 619 -5.32 -9.42 -13.56
CA CYS A 619 -5.27 -8.19 -14.35
C CYS A 619 -6.23 -8.22 -15.54
N LEU A 620 -6.30 -9.35 -16.27
CA LEU A 620 -7.18 -9.50 -17.43
C LEU A 620 -8.65 -9.51 -17.05
N LEU A 621 -9.01 -10.12 -15.92
CA LEU A 621 -10.39 -10.15 -15.44
C LEU A 621 -10.83 -8.77 -14.93
N ALA A 622 -9.97 -8.09 -14.16
CA ALA A 622 -10.22 -6.72 -13.73
C ALA A 622 -10.37 -5.79 -14.95
N LEU A 623 -9.48 -5.90 -15.95
CA LEU A 623 -9.59 -5.14 -17.19
C LEU A 623 -10.89 -5.46 -17.94
N ALA A 624 -11.31 -6.72 -18.01
CA ALA A 624 -12.57 -7.10 -18.65
C ALA A 624 -13.78 -6.44 -17.96
N ASP A 625 -13.81 -6.45 -16.63
CA ASP A 625 -14.91 -5.85 -15.86
C ASP A 625 -14.93 -4.31 -16.03
N LEU A 626 -13.76 -3.68 -16.11
CA LEU A 626 -13.61 -2.24 -16.39
C LEU A 626 -14.06 -1.88 -17.83
N GLU A 627 -13.66 -2.66 -18.82
CA GLU A 627 -14.04 -2.48 -20.24
C GLU A 627 -15.55 -2.67 -20.43
N GLU A 628 -16.14 -3.68 -19.80
CA GLU A 628 -17.59 -3.88 -19.83
C GLU A 628 -18.33 -2.70 -19.18
N ALA A 629 -17.85 -2.19 -18.05
CA ALA A 629 -18.47 -1.06 -17.35
C ALA A 629 -18.47 0.25 -18.15
N ILE A 630 -17.54 0.43 -19.09
CA ILE A 630 -17.53 1.60 -19.98
C ILE A 630 -18.20 1.35 -21.34
N GLY A 631 -18.78 0.16 -21.56
CA GLY A 631 -19.53 -0.18 -22.76
C GLY A 631 -18.72 -0.85 -23.86
N GLU A 632 -17.63 -1.54 -23.53
CA GLU A 632 -16.76 -2.27 -24.46
C GLU A 632 -16.76 -3.80 -24.23
N PRO A 633 -17.92 -4.48 -24.40
CA PRO A 633 -18.08 -5.90 -24.04
C PRO A 633 -17.27 -6.87 -24.93
N ASP A 634 -16.98 -6.52 -26.19
CA ASP A 634 -16.18 -7.36 -27.08
C ASP A 634 -14.70 -7.41 -26.64
N ALA A 635 -14.16 -6.27 -26.19
CA ALA A 635 -12.83 -6.20 -25.60
C ALA A 635 -12.80 -7.03 -24.30
N ALA A 636 -13.80 -6.85 -23.44
CA ALA A 636 -13.95 -7.64 -22.21
C ALA A 636 -14.00 -9.15 -22.47
N ALA A 637 -14.75 -9.60 -23.48
CA ALA A 637 -14.82 -11.01 -23.87
C ALA A 637 -13.45 -11.54 -24.33
N HIS A 638 -12.69 -10.76 -25.09
CA HIS A 638 -11.33 -11.12 -25.49
C HIS A 638 -10.38 -11.27 -24.29
N ARG A 639 -10.45 -10.35 -23.31
CA ARG A 639 -9.65 -10.43 -22.08
C ARG A 639 -10.01 -11.65 -21.24
N ARG A 640 -11.29 -11.99 -21.10
CA ARG A 640 -11.74 -13.21 -20.41
C ARG A 640 -11.25 -14.48 -21.11
N ALA A 641 -11.31 -14.54 -22.44
CA ALA A 641 -10.80 -15.68 -23.20
C ALA A 641 -9.28 -15.86 -23.03
N ALA A 642 -8.51 -14.77 -22.99
CA ALA A 642 -7.07 -14.83 -22.70
C ALA A 642 -6.79 -15.35 -21.28
N ALA A 643 -7.54 -14.88 -20.28
CA ALA A 643 -7.44 -15.36 -18.90
C ALA A 643 -7.76 -16.87 -18.78
N ASP A 644 -8.79 -17.34 -19.49
CA ASP A 644 -9.15 -18.76 -19.53
C ASP A 644 -8.08 -19.62 -20.24
N GLY A 645 -7.44 -19.08 -21.27
CA GLY A 645 -6.28 -19.70 -21.91
C GLY A 645 -5.10 -19.89 -20.94
N LEU A 646 -4.75 -18.84 -20.18
CA LEU A 646 -3.72 -18.92 -19.15
C LEU A 646 -4.06 -19.93 -18.04
N ARG A 647 -5.33 -19.99 -17.59
CA ARG A 647 -5.78 -21.00 -16.63
C ARG A 647 -5.57 -22.42 -17.14
N ALA A 648 -5.94 -22.67 -18.40
CA ALA A 648 -5.80 -23.98 -19.02
C ALA A 648 -4.32 -24.38 -19.14
N SER A 649 -3.45 -23.45 -19.54
CA SER A 649 -2.00 -23.68 -19.59
C SER A 649 -1.39 -23.92 -18.21
N ALA A 650 -1.70 -23.07 -17.23
CA ALA A 650 -1.23 -23.22 -15.86
C ALA A 650 -1.69 -24.54 -15.22
N ARG A 651 -2.95 -24.94 -15.44
CA ARG A 651 -3.44 -26.24 -14.93
C ARG A 651 -2.70 -27.41 -15.58
N ARG A 652 -2.42 -27.34 -16.88
CA ARG A 652 -1.68 -28.40 -17.59
C ARG A 652 -0.24 -28.51 -17.11
N MET A 653 0.43 -27.37 -16.88
CA MET A 653 1.84 -27.33 -16.49
C MET A 653 2.05 -27.65 -15.01
N PHE A 654 1.20 -27.12 -14.13
CA PHE A 654 1.48 -27.09 -12.70
C PHE A 654 0.68 -28.07 -11.86
N PHE A 655 -0.28 -28.83 -12.42
CA PHE A 655 -1.11 -29.75 -11.66
C PHE A 655 -0.85 -31.22 -12.05
N ASP A 656 -0.46 -32.03 -11.07
CA ASP A 656 -0.45 -33.48 -11.22
C ASP A 656 -1.78 -34.08 -10.73
N PRO A 657 -2.61 -34.64 -11.63
CA PRO A 657 -3.89 -35.23 -11.25
C PRO A 657 -3.76 -36.56 -10.49
N VAL A 658 -2.59 -37.21 -10.50
CA VAL A 658 -2.35 -38.48 -9.80
C VAL A 658 -2.12 -38.23 -8.32
N THR A 659 -1.14 -37.37 -8.00
CA THR A 659 -0.84 -37.04 -6.60
C THR A 659 -1.74 -35.95 -6.04
N GLY A 660 -2.40 -35.15 -6.88
CA GLY A 660 -3.15 -33.96 -6.50
C GLY A 660 -2.25 -32.79 -6.09
N THR A 661 -0.99 -32.82 -6.50
CA THR A 661 0.01 -31.77 -6.21
C THR A 661 -0.12 -30.62 -7.20
N PHE A 662 -0.03 -29.38 -6.71
CA PHE A 662 0.01 -28.19 -7.53
C PHE A 662 1.29 -27.39 -7.26
N GLY A 663 2.01 -27.01 -8.31
CA GLY A 663 3.27 -26.28 -8.20
C GLY A 663 4.27 -27.01 -7.31
N ASN A 664 5.00 -26.29 -6.46
CA ASN A 664 5.93 -26.93 -5.54
C ASN A 664 5.29 -27.58 -4.31
N GLY A 665 3.96 -27.55 -4.19
CA GLY A 665 3.22 -28.07 -3.02
C GLY A 665 3.17 -27.12 -1.83
N SER A 666 3.64 -25.87 -1.98
CA SER A 666 3.59 -24.87 -0.91
C SER A 666 2.18 -24.38 -0.62
N GLN A 667 2.01 -23.74 0.55
CA GLN A 667 0.78 -23.03 0.90
C GLN A 667 0.39 -22.04 -0.20
N GLY A 668 1.37 -21.30 -0.72
CA GLY A 668 1.18 -20.32 -1.78
C GLY A 668 0.71 -20.91 -3.10
N SER A 669 1.33 -22.01 -3.55
CA SER A 669 0.92 -22.71 -4.77
C SER A 669 -0.55 -23.13 -4.73
N TYR A 670 -1.00 -23.76 -3.63
CA TYR A 670 -2.40 -24.17 -3.49
C TYR A 670 -3.36 -22.99 -3.37
N ALA A 671 -2.96 -21.94 -2.65
CA ALA A 671 -3.76 -20.73 -2.50
C ALA A 671 -3.99 -20.03 -3.85
N ILE A 672 -2.92 -19.83 -4.62
CA ILE A 672 -2.98 -19.21 -5.95
C ILE A 672 -3.83 -20.05 -6.90
N ALA A 673 -3.69 -21.37 -6.88
CA ALA A 673 -4.47 -22.27 -7.73
C ALA A 673 -5.99 -22.13 -7.52
N VAL A 674 -6.40 -22.00 -6.26
CA VAL A 674 -7.80 -21.82 -5.84
C VAL A 674 -8.30 -20.40 -6.15
N GLU A 675 -7.51 -19.38 -5.81
CA GLU A 675 -7.89 -17.98 -5.97
C GLU A 675 -8.12 -17.64 -7.45
N SER A 676 -7.10 -17.89 -8.28
CA SER A 676 -7.08 -17.58 -9.71
C SER A 676 -8.08 -18.42 -10.53
N GLY A 677 -8.60 -19.51 -9.96
CA GLY A 677 -9.50 -20.43 -10.63
C GLY A 677 -8.81 -21.35 -11.63
N ILE A 678 -7.50 -21.57 -11.48
CA ILE A 678 -6.76 -22.61 -12.23
C ILE A 678 -7.30 -24.00 -11.84
N LEU A 679 -7.53 -24.22 -10.54
CA LEU A 679 -8.27 -25.37 -10.04
C LEU A 679 -9.69 -24.93 -9.68
N THR A 680 -10.68 -25.76 -10.04
CA THR A 680 -12.10 -25.50 -9.79
C THR A 680 -12.80 -26.76 -9.29
N GLY A 681 -14.06 -26.63 -8.83
CA GLY A 681 -14.87 -27.77 -8.41
C GLY A 681 -14.18 -28.62 -7.33
N ARG A 682 -14.13 -29.94 -7.53
CA ARG A 682 -13.52 -30.89 -6.59
C ARG A 682 -12.03 -30.63 -6.37
N GLU A 683 -11.28 -30.31 -7.42
CA GLU A 683 -9.83 -30.08 -7.36
C GLU A 683 -9.51 -28.89 -6.45
N ALA A 684 -10.29 -27.81 -6.53
CA ALA A 684 -10.13 -26.65 -5.66
C ALA A 684 -10.40 -26.99 -4.18
N HIS A 685 -11.40 -27.83 -3.89
CA HIS A 685 -11.70 -28.26 -2.52
C HIS A 685 -10.59 -29.14 -1.95
N GLU A 686 -10.01 -30.03 -2.76
CA GLU A 686 -8.89 -30.88 -2.37
C GLU A 686 -7.60 -30.06 -2.14
N ALA A 687 -7.30 -29.12 -3.03
CA ALA A 687 -6.20 -28.15 -2.85
C ALA A 687 -6.39 -27.32 -1.57
N GLY A 688 -7.62 -26.86 -1.30
CA GLY A 688 -7.95 -26.16 -0.06
C GLY A 688 -7.78 -27.01 1.20
N ALA A 689 -8.14 -28.29 1.14
CA ALA A 689 -7.91 -29.21 2.26
C ALA A 689 -6.42 -29.41 2.54
N ARG A 690 -5.58 -29.49 1.49
CA ARG A 690 -4.12 -29.55 1.62
C ARG A 690 -3.55 -28.28 2.21
N LEU A 691 -3.98 -27.10 1.72
CA LEU A 691 -3.59 -25.81 2.28
C LEU A 691 -3.88 -25.74 3.79
N VAL A 692 -5.10 -26.14 4.20
CA VAL A 692 -5.45 -26.19 5.62
C VAL A 692 -4.52 -27.15 6.38
N GLY A 693 -4.27 -28.35 5.85
CA GLY A 693 -3.32 -29.31 6.43
C GLY A 693 -1.95 -28.71 6.68
N LEU A 694 -1.35 -28.07 5.67
CA LEU A 694 -0.04 -27.42 5.76
C LEU A 694 0.01 -26.32 6.83
N ILE A 695 -1.05 -25.51 6.94
CA ILE A 695 -1.16 -24.48 7.98
C ILE A 695 -1.23 -25.11 9.37
N ARG A 696 -2.00 -26.19 9.54
CA ARG A 696 -2.15 -26.89 10.82
C ARG A 696 -0.87 -27.62 11.23
N GLU A 697 -0.17 -28.25 10.30
CA GLU A 697 1.12 -28.91 10.52
C GLU A 697 2.20 -27.93 11.02
N ARG A 698 2.10 -26.66 10.62
CA ARG A 698 2.95 -25.55 11.10
C ARG A 698 2.42 -24.88 12.38
N GLY A 699 1.42 -25.46 13.02
CA GLY A 699 0.84 -24.95 14.27
C GLY A 699 0.02 -23.67 14.08
N ASN A 700 -0.79 -23.61 13.02
CA ASN A 700 -1.58 -22.45 12.60
C ASN A 700 -0.71 -21.27 12.12
N ARG A 701 0.31 -21.55 11.31
CA ARG A 701 1.18 -20.51 10.73
C ARG A 701 1.14 -20.53 9.21
N VAL A 702 1.16 -19.33 8.65
CA VAL A 702 1.37 -19.14 7.22
C VAL A 702 2.86 -19.13 6.90
N SER A 703 3.24 -19.62 5.72
CA SER A 703 4.63 -19.59 5.22
C SER A 703 4.84 -18.62 4.06
N SER A 704 3.76 -17.96 3.60
CA SER A 704 3.74 -17.03 2.47
C SER A 704 4.38 -15.67 2.76
N GLY A 705 4.81 -14.97 1.71
CA GLY A 705 5.25 -13.58 1.74
C GLY A 705 4.11 -12.60 1.51
N PHE A 706 4.43 -11.35 1.15
CA PHE A 706 3.45 -10.24 1.03
C PHE A 706 2.28 -10.59 0.11
N ALA A 707 2.58 -10.77 -1.18
CA ALA A 707 1.56 -10.96 -2.19
C ALA A 707 0.82 -12.29 -2.03
N THR A 708 1.51 -13.36 -1.63
CA THR A 708 0.89 -14.69 -1.50
C THR A 708 0.07 -14.83 -0.22
N THR A 709 0.36 -14.04 0.83
CA THR A 709 -0.48 -14.01 2.04
C THR A 709 -1.91 -13.56 1.71
N ARG A 710 -2.06 -12.59 0.78
CA ARG A 710 -3.36 -12.23 0.24
C ARG A 710 -4.07 -13.43 -0.41
N SER A 711 -3.37 -14.18 -1.26
CA SER A 711 -3.91 -15.37 -1.91
C SER A 711 -4.34 -16.44 -0.90
N VAL A 712 -3.54 -16.68 0.15
CA VAL A 712 -3.87 -17.65 1.23
C VAL A 712 -5.17 -17.25 1.91
N VAL A 713 -5.29 -15.99 2.34
CA VAL A 713 -6.50 -15.48 3.01
C VAL A 713 -7.72 -15.55 2.08
N ARG A 714 -7.58 -15.17 0.80
CA ARG A 714 -8.68 -15.21 -0.17
C ARG A 714 -9.10 -16.63 -0.53
N ALA A 715 -8.17 -17.56 -0.69
CA ALA A 715 -8.45 -18.97 -0.95
C ALA A 715 -9.20 -19.62 0.23
N LEU A 716 -8.74 -19.41 1.47
CA LEU A 716 -9.41 -19.88 2.66
C LEU A 716 -10.83 -19.30 2.78
N THR A 717 -10.98 -17.99 2.56
CA THR A 717 -12.28 -17.31 2.58
C THR A 717 -13.21 -17.87 1.50
N LYS A 718 -12.75 -18.00 0.25
CA LYS A 718 -13.54 -18.53 -0.88
C LYS A 718 -14.07 -19.94 -0.63
N LEU A 719 -13.34 -20.75 0.14
CA LEU A 719 -13.69 -22.12 0.50
C LEU A 719 -14.44 -22.24 1.84
N GLY A 720 -14.85 -21.12 2.46
CA GLY A 720 -15.56 -21.12 3.74
C GLY A 720 -14.69 -21.49 4.95
N ARG A 721 -13.36 -21.39 4.85
CA ARG A 721 -12.40 -21.79 5.89
C ARG A 721 -12.02 -20.65 6.84
N SER A 722 -12.91 -19.70 7.08
CA SER A 722 -12.67 -18.54 7.97
C SER A 722 -12.23 -18.91 9.40
N GLN A 723 -12.63 -20.07 9.93
CA GLN A 723 -12.14 -20.53 11.23
C GLN A 723 -10.61 -20.71 11.24
N VAL A 724 -10.01 -21.17 10.14
CA VAL A 724 -8.56 -21.36 10.02
C VAL A 724 -7.84 -20.02 10.08
N ILE A 725 -8.41 -18.98 9.45
CA ILE A 725 -7.88 -17.61 9.50
C ILE A 725 -7.91 -17.10 10.94
N PHE A 726 -9.03 -17.29 11.65
CA PHE A 726 -9.12 -16.90 13.06
C PHE A 726 -8.12 -17.64 13.95
N ASP A 727 -7.95 -18.95 13.74
CA ASP A 727 -7.00 -19.75 14.51
C ASP A 727 -5.52 -19.34 14.24
N ILE A 728 -5.20 -18.81 13.05
CA ILE A 728 -3.89 -18.18 12.75
C ILE A 728 -3.69 -16.92 13.61
N LEU A 729 -4.72 -16.08 13.75
CA LEU A 729 -4.66 -14.86 14.58
C LEU A 729 -4.46 -15.17 16.07
N LEU A 730 -4.89 -16.35 16.53
CA LEU A 730 -4.71 -16.82 17.91
C LEU A 730 -3.31 -17.39 18.19
N GLN A 731 -2.49 -17.66 17.17
CA GLN A 731 -1.13 -18.15 17.33
C GLN A 731 -0.19 -16.99 17.68
N THR A 732 0.09 -16.82 18.98
CA THR A 732 0.88 -15.68 19.48
C THR A 732 2.39 -15.86 19.37
N ALA A 733 2.89 -17.06 19.09
CA ALA A 733 4.33 -17.31 18.97
C ALA A 733 4.81 -17.06 17.53
N GLU A 734 5.91 -16.31 17.42
CA GLU A 734 6.60 -16.05 16.15
C GLU A 734 7.00 -17.35 15.42
N PRO A 735 7.11 -17.31 14.09
CA PRO A 735 6.71 -16.22 13.19
C PRO A 735 5.18 -16.18 12.97
N GLY A 736 4.59 -15.00 12.77
CA GLY A 736 3.19 -14.88 12.33
C GLY A 736 2.43 -13.61 12.75
N VAL A 737 1.29 -13.36 12.09
CA VAL A 737 0.43 -12.19 12.39
C VAL A 737 -0.11 -12.20 13.83
N GLY A 738 -0.39 -13.36 14.43
CA GLY A 738 -0.82 -13.44 15.82
C GLY A 738 0.25 -12.98 16.81
N ALA A 739 1.54 -13.15 16.47
CA ALA A 739 2.65 -12.56 17.22
C ALA A 739 2.65 -11.03 17.11
N MET A 740 2.43 -10.48 15.90
CA MET A 740 2.30 -9.03 15.68
C MET A 740 1.15 -8.40 16.49
N LEU A 741 0.06 -9.15 16.71
CA LEU A 741 -1.09 -8.67 17.49
C LEU A 741 -0.89 -8.77 19.01
N SER A 742 0.05 -9.59 19.47
CA SER A 742 0.27 -9.88 20.90
C SER A 742 1.54 -9.24 21.46
N SER A 743 2.48 -8.87 20.60
CA SER A 743 3.80 -8.33 20.94
C SER A 743 4.15 -7.11 20.09
N GLY A 744 5.29 -6.46 20.36
CA GLY A 744 5.82 -5.37 19.55
C GLY A 744 5.13 -4.00 19.77
N PRO A 745 5.30 -3.04 18.84
CA PRO A 745 4.93 -1.65 19.06
C PRO A 745 3.48 -1.30 18.68
N GLY A 746 2.62 -2.30 18.41
CA GLY A 746 1.20 -2.11 18.12
C GLY A 746 0.88 -1.83 16.65
N THR A 747 1.76 -2.22 15.73
CA THR A 747 1.61 -2.14 14.28
C THR A 747 1.97 -3.49 13.67
N PHE A 748 1.53 -3.78 12.45
CA PHE A 748 2.07 -4.92 11.70
C PHE A 748 3.51 -4.66 11.31
N TRP A 749 4.30 -5.73 11.23
CA TRP A 749 5.72 -5.66 10.91
C TRP A 749 5.94 -6.12 9.47
N GLU A 750 7.08 -5.73 8.92
CA GLU A 750 7.55 -6.18 7.61
C GLU A 750 7.89 -7.66 7.62
N CYS A 751 8.64 -8.12 8.63
CA CYS A 751 8.99 -9.51 8.81
C CYS A 751 7.98 -10.23 9.70
N TRP A 752 7.85 -11.55 9.57
CA TRP A 752 6.97 -12.34 10.44
C TRP A 752 7.42 -12.41 11.92
N TRP A 753 8.59 -11.88 12.24
CA TRP A 753 9.24 -11.87 13.55
C TRP A 753 9.94 -10.52 13.79
N ILE A 754 10.23 -10.19 15.04
CA ILE A 754 11.17 -9.10 15.37
C ILE A 754 12.58 -9.69 15.40
N ASP A 755 13.47 -9.22 14.54
CA ASP A 755 14.84 -9.74 14.47
C ASP A 755 15.62 -9.45 15.77
N PRO A 756 15.99 -10.48 16.56
CA PRO A 756 16.70 -10.27 17.82
C PRO A 756 18.17 -9.85 17.62
N THR A 757 18.71 -10.03 16.41
CA THR A 757 20.07 -9.63 16.03
C THR A 757 20.10 -8.34 15.23
N ASN A 758 18.91 -7.80 14.96
CA ASN A 758 18.65 -6.51 14.33
C ASN A 758 19.54 -6.25 13.10
N THR A 759 19.39 -7.08 12.08
CA THR A 759 20.31 -7.18 10.94
C THR A 759 20.05 -6.17 9.82
N GLY A 760 19.20 -5.16 10.02
CA GLY A 760 18.90 -4.15 9.00
C GLY A 760 17.58 -4.33 8.26
N THR A 761 16.86 -5.44 8.47
CA THR A 761 15.67 -5.78 7.67
C THR A 761 14.47 -6.12 8.55
N GLY A 762 13.46 -5.25 8.55
CA GLY A 762 12.22 -5.49 9.30
C GLY A 762 11.66 -4.23 9.96
N SER A 763 11.06 -3.34 9.18
CA SER A 763 10.26 -2.23 9.70
C SER A 763 9.20 -2.80 10.65
N LEU A 764 9.00 -2.17 11.80
CA LEU A 764 7.94 -2.61 12.71
C LEU A 764 6.60 -1.93 12.39
N ASN A 765 6.48 -1.32 11.22
CA ASN A 765 5.26 -0.68 10.72
C ASN A 765 5.13 -0.82 9.19
N HIS A 766 4.56 -1.94 8.74
CA HIS A 766 4.42 -2.29 7.32
C HIS A 766 3.05 -2.91 7.02
N VAL A 767 2.43 -2.53 5.90
CA VAL A 767 1.06 -2.96 5.56
C VAL A 767 0.97 -4.38 4.98
N GLY A 768 2.03 -4.85 4.32
CA GLY A 768 2.02 -6.01 3.40
C GLY A 768 1.46 -7.32 3.99
N LEU A 769 1.99 -7.78 5.14
CA LEU A 769 1.62 -9.09 5.71
C LEU A 769 0.28 -9.09 6.45
N GLY A 770 -0.01 -8.02 7.19
CA GLY A 770 -1.19 -7.96 8.06
C GLY A 770 -2.46 -7.46 7.38
N GLY A 771 -2.33 -6.64 6.33
CA GLY A 771 -3.43 -6.06 5.57
C GLY A 771 -4.50 -7.06 5.10
N PRO A 772 -4.12 -8.20 4.49
CA PRO A 772 -5.08 -9.22 4.05
C PRO A 772 -5.96 -9.78 5.16
N PHE A 773 -5.45 -9.97 6.37
CA PHE A 773 -6.24 -10.44 7.52
C PHE A 773 -7.30 -9.42 7.94
N ALA A 774 -6.96 -8.13 7.88
CA ALA A 774 -7.91 -7.06 8.15
C ALA A 774 -9.03 -7.02 7.09
N ALA A 775 -8.69 -7.18 5.80
CA ALA A 775 -9.67 -7.30 4.71
C ALA A 775 -10.61 -8.50 4.92
N TRP A 776 -10.11 -9.63 5.42
CA TRP A 776 -10.95 -10.79 5.74
C TRP A 776 -12.05 -10.50 6.78
N ALA A 777 -11.80 -9.63 7.76
CA ALA A 777 -12.84 -9.26 8.72
C ALA A 777 -14.05 -8.60 8.04
N TRP A 778 -13.82 -7.84 6.97
CA TRP A 778 -14.87 -7.22 6.16
C TRP A 778 -15.53 -8.20 5.21
N GLU A 779 -14.72 -8.87 4.40
CA GLU A 779 -15.20 -9.62 3.24
C GLU A 779 -15.58 -11.07 3.55
N GLY A 780 -15.00 -11.65 4.60
CA GLY A 780 -15.24 -13.02 5.05
C GLY A 780 -16.13 -13.05 6.28
N LEU A 781 -15.67 -12.44 7.38
CA LEU A 781 -16.36 -12.51 8.67
C LEU A 781 -17.71 -11.79 8.64
N ALA A 782 -17.74 -10.52 8.17
CA ALA A 782 -19.00 -9.81 7.93
C ALA A 782 -19.62 -10.16 6.56
N GLY A 783 -18.79 -10.54 5.58
CA GLY A 783 -19.22 -11.05 4.30
C GLY A 783 -19.56 -9.99 3.25
N LEU A 784 -19.22 -8.71 3.47
CA LEU A 784 -19.61 -7.62 2.57
C LEU A 784 -18.64 -7.48 1.40
N ARG A 785 -19.16 -7.52 0.17
CA ARG A 785 -18.40 -7.19 -1.05
C ARG A 785 -19.26 -6.45 -2.08
N PRO A 786 -18.82 -5.31 -2.64
CA PRO A 786 -19.47 -4.75 -3.82
C PRO A 786 -19.26 -5.66 -5.03
N THR A 787 -20.29 -5.84 -5.86
CA THR A 787 -20.26 -6.71 -7.05
C THR A 787 -20.65 -5.98 -8.33
N ALA A 788 -20.92 -4.68 -8.24
CA ALA A 788 -21.18 -3.81 -9.37
C ALA A 788 -20.79 -2.36 -9.01
N PRO A 789 -20.55 -1.49 -10.01
CA PRO A 789 -20.02 -0.14 -9.78
C PRO A 789 -20.81 0.67 -8.74
N GLY A 790 -20.07 1.35 -7.87
CA GLY A 790 -20.59 2.23 -6.82
C GLY A 790 -21.64 1.60 -5.93
N TYR A 791 -21.47 0.35 -5.51
CA TYR A 791 -22.44 -0.41 -4.69
C TYR A 791 -23.85 -0.55 -5.29
N THR A 792 -24.02 -0.41 -6.62
CA THR A 792 -25.33 -0.68 -7.26
C THR A 792 -25.84 -2.09 -6.97
N ARG A 793 -24.92 -3.05 -6.91
CA ARG A 793 -25.15 -4.40 -6.37
C ARG A 793 -24.01 -4.76 -5.43
N PHE A 794 -24.34 -5.44 -4.35
CA PHE A 794 -23.36 -6.01 -3.43
C PHE A 794 -23.82 -7.36 -2.91
N ARG A 795 -22.88 -8.14 -2.38
CA ARG A 795 -23.12 -9.43 -1.76
C ARG A 795 -22.84 -9.34 -0.26
N VAL A 796 -23.68 -10.02 0.52
CA VAL A 796 -23.49 -10.24 1.95
C VAL A 796 -23.43 -11.75 2.18
N ALA A 797 -22.26 -12.26 2.55
CA ALA A 797 -21.98 -13.68 2.73
C ALA A 797 -21.20 -13.95 4.02
N PRO A 798 -21.79 -13.71 5.21
CA PRO A 798 -21.08 -13.82 6.48
C PRO A 798 -20.62 -15.26 6.74
N GLN A 799 -19.36 -15.42 7.18
CA GLN A 799 -18.80 -16.71 7.56
C GLN A 799 -18.71 -16.82 9.08
N PHE A 800 -19.58 -17.64 9.66
CA PHE A 800 -19.64 -17.86 11.10
C PHE A 800 -18.43 -18.67 11.57
N ILE A 801 -17.80 -18.20 12.65
CA ILE A 801 -16.64 -18.83 13.29
C ILE A 801 -16.86 -18.96 14.79
N ASP A 802 -16.21 -19.93 15.42
CA ASP A 802 -16.06 -19.99 16.86
C ASP A 802 -15.18 -18.83 17.35
N GLY A 803 -15.60 -18.20 18.45
CA GLY A 803 -14.95 -17.01 19.01
C GLY A 803 -15.60 -15.68 18.62
N VAL A 804 -16.57 -15.68 17.70
CA VAL A 804 -17.43 -14.51 17.40
C VAL A 804 -18.89 -14.97 17.46
N THR A 805 -19.67 -14.35 18.33
CA THR A 805 -21.13 -14.58 18.40
C THR A 805 -21.93 -13.34 18.07
N ARG A 806 -21.30 -12.17 18.07
CA ARG A 806 -21.92 -10.91 17.66
C ARG A 806 -20.96 -10.11 16.79
N LEU A 807 -21.48 -9.59 15.69
CA LEU A 807 -20.79 -8.66 14.83
C LEU A 807 -21.75 -7.57 14.37
N GLU A 808 -21.27 -6.33 14.28
CA GLU A 808 -21.89 -5.25 13.55
C GLU A 808 -20.83 -4.60 12.64
N LEU A 809 -21.13 -4.51 11.34
CA LEU A 809 -20.40 -3.73 10.35
C LEU A 809 -21.28 -2.57 9.92
N ARG A 810 -20.72 -1.36 9.91
CA ARG A 810 -21.33 -0.16 9.32
C ARG A 810 -20.37 0.43 8.30
N THR A 811 -20.84 0.71 7.09
CA THR A 811 -20.04 1.40 6.08
C THR A 811 -20.88 2.40 5.28
N GLU A 812 -20.32 3.58 5.09
CA GLU A 812 -20.88 4.69 4.34
C GLU A 812 -20.42 4.58 2.89
N THR A 813 -21.35 4.22 2.00
CA THR A 813 -21.08 4.10 0.56
C THR A 813 -21.44 5.41 -0.17
N VAL A 814 -21.14 5.49 -1.47
CA VAL A 814 -21.66 6.58 -2.33
C VAL A 814 -23.19 6.61 -2.43
N ARG A 815 -23.88 5.53 -2.03
CA ARG A 815 -25.34 5.42 -2.02
C ARG A 815 -25.97 5.58 -0.63
N GLY A 816 -25.14 5.70 0.41
CA GLY A 816 -25.55 5.77 1.83
C GLY A 816 -25.07 4.58 2.66
N GLU A 817 -25.55 4.50 3.89
CA GLU A 817 -25.10 3.50 4.87
C GLU A 817 -25.56 2.07 4.51
N VAL A 818 -24.61 1.14 4.51
CA VAL A 818 -24.83 -0.32 4.61
C VAL A 818 -24.54 -0.73 6.04
N VAL A 819 -25.48 -1.46 6.65
CA VAL A 819 -25.31 -2.03 8.00
C VAL A 819 -25.52 -3.53 7.90
N ILE A 820 -24.58 -4.31 8.41
CA ILE A 820 -24.72 -5.77 8.55
C ILE A 820 -24.51 -6.09 10.02
N SER A 821 -25.46 -6.77 10.63
CA SER A 821 -25.24 -7.30 11.98
C SER A 821 -25.66 -8.75 12.05
N TYR A 822 -25.00 -9.52 12.90
CA TYR A 822 -25.51 -10.82 13.29
C TYR A 822 -25.33 -11.07 14.78
N SER A 823 -26.26 -11.84 15.33
CA SER A 823 -26.14 -12.43 16.67
C SER A 823 -26.41 -13.92 16.56
N ARG A 824 -25.53 -14.73 17.14
CA ARG A 824 -25.57 -16.20 17.07
C ARG A 824 -25.75 -16.79 18.46
N VAL A 825 -26.71 -17.68 18.60
CA VAL A 825 -26.93 -18.51 19.79
C VAL A 825 -26.94 -19.96 19.36
N ALA A 826 -25.95 -20.74 19.82
CA ALA A 826 -25.68 -22.09 19.32
C ALA A 826 -25.56 -22.10 17.78
N SER A 827 -26.38 -22.88 17.08
CA SER A 827 -26.38 -22.98 15.61
C SER A 827 -27.35 -22.01 14.93
N LEU A 828 -28.09 -21.18 15.65
CA LEU A 828 -29.02 -20.21 15.06
C LEU A 828 -28.41 -18.82 15.08
N ALA A 829 -28.39 -18.13 13.94
CA ALA A 829 -28.05 -16.71 13.87
C ALA A 829 -29.21 -15.90 13.31
N ARG A 830 -29.40 -14.71 13.90
CA ARG A 830 -30.21 -13.65 13.32
C ARG A 830 -29.29 -12.68 12.61
N VAL A 831 -29.44 -12.56 11.29
CA VAL A 831 -28.68 -11.64 10.44
C VAL A 831 -29.58 -10.49 10.03
N GLU A 832 -29.14 -9.26 10.24
CA GLU A 832 -29.83 -8.05 9.82
C GLU A 832 -28.99 -7.28 8.79
N VAL A 833 -29.62 -6.84 7.71
CA VAL A 833 -28.96 -6.11 6.61
C VAL A 833 -29.76 -4.85 6.29
N THR A 834 -29.08 -3.70 6.26
CA THR A 834 -29.61 -2.44 5.73
C THR A 834 -29.04 -2.20 4.34
N VAL A 835 -29.93 -2.14 3.35
CA VAL A 835 -29.61 -1.91 1.93
C VAL A 835 -29.96 -0.46 1.58
N PRO A 836 -28.98 0.38 1.15
CA PRO A 836 -29.25 1.77 0.83
C PRO A 836 -30.10 1.93 -0.46
N PRO A 837 -30.71 3.12 -0.67
CA PRO A 837 -31.45 3.41 -1.89
C PRO A 837 -30.64 3.19 -3.17
N GLY A 838 -31.30 2.67 -4.20
CA GLY A 838 -30.67 2.43 -5.51
C GLY A 838 -29.62 1.32 -5.51
N SER A 839 -29.64 0.47 -4.48
CA SER A 839 -28.77 -0.70 -4.34
C SER A 839 -29.60 -1.98 -4.19
N GLU A 840 -29.02 -3.09 -4.63
CA GLU A 840 -29.55 -4.44 -4.42
C GLU A 840 -28.51 -5.32 -3.73
N CYS A 841 -28.93 -6.11 -2.75
CA CYS A 841 -28.05 -6.99 -2.00
C CYS A 841 -28.37 -8.46 -2.28
N THR A 842 -27.38 -9.25 -2.67
CA THR A 842 -27.48 -10.71 -2.64
C THR A 842 -27.00 -11.23 -1.29
N LEU A 843 -27.93 -11.68 -0.44
CA LEU A 843 -27.62 -12.37 0.80
C LEU A 843 -27.38 -13.86 0.51
N ALA A 844 -26.19 -14.35 0.85
CA ALA A 844 -25.78 -15.72 0.61
C ALA A 844 -25.33 -16.40 1.90
N ILE A 845 -26.08 -17.43 2.31
CA ILE A 845 -25.79 -18.19 3.52
C ILE A 845 -25.40 -19.61 3.12
N ALA A 846 -24.28 -20.09 3.65
CA ALA A 846 -23.76 -21.42 3.31
C ALA A 846 -24.83 -22.50 3.55
N GLY A 847 -25.03 -23.37 2.55
CA GLY A 847 -26.03 -24.43 2.59
C GLY A 847 -27.47 -23.98 2.29
N GLN A 848 -27.70 -22.69 1.99
CA GLN A 848 -29.01 -22.13 1.66
C GLN A 848 -29.01 -21.50 0.26
N ALA A 849 -30.19 -21.25 -0.29
CA ALA A 849 -30.33 -20.52 -1.56
C ALA A 849 -30.06 -19.03 -1.35
N ASP A 850 -29.39 -18.39 -2.32
CA ASP A 850 -29.17 -16.94 -2.31
C ASP A 850 -30.51 -16.19 -2.34
N VAL A 851 -30.61 -15.11 -1.56
CA VAL A 851 -31.80 -14.25 -1.44
C VAL A 851 -31.45 -12.83 -1.90
N ILE A 852 -32.28 -12.25 -2.76
CA ILE A 852 -32.15 -10.86 -3.20
C ILE A 852 -32.92 -9.95 -2.24
N LEU A 853 -32.23 -8.99 -1.63
CA LEU A 853 -32.76 -7.97 -0.73
C LEU A 853 -32.79 -6.61 -1.43
N ALA A 854 -33.98 -6.04 -1.56
CA ALA A 854 -34.17 -4.68 -2.08
C ALA A 854 -33.75 -3.61 -1.05
N THR A 855 -33.81 -2.32 -1.40
CA THR A 855 -33.60 -1.21 -0.46
C THR A 855 -34.47 -1.36 0.80
N GLY A 856 -33.87 -1.12 1.98
CA GLY A 856 -34.55 -1.17 3.27
C GLY A 856 -33.81 -1.98 4.32
N LYS A 857 -34.49 -2.26 5.44
CA LYS A 857 -33.97 -3.09 6.53
C LYS A 857 -34.57 -4.47 6.46
N HIS A 858 -33.72 -5.49 6.52
CA HIS A 858 -34.10 -6.89 6.44
C HIS A 858 -33.54 -7.65 7.64
N ALA A 859 -34.26 -8.65 8.12
CA ALA A 859 -33.81 -9.56 9.14
C ALA A 859 -34.17 -10.98 8.73
N VAL A 860 -33.20 -11.91 8.84
CA VAL A 860 -33.41 -13.33 8.56
C VAL A 860 -32.84 -14.17 9.69
N GLU A 861 -33.49 -15.29 9.98
CA GLU A 861 -32.97 -16.31 10.88
C GLU A 861 -32.41 -17.46 10.04
N VAL A 862 -31.18 -17.87 10.37
CA VAL A 862 -30.41 -18.81 9.57
C VAL A 862 -29.68 -19.81 10.46
N GLU A 863 -29.40 -20.99 9.93
CA GLU A 863 -28.46 -21.91 10.56
C GLU A 863 -27.03 -21.44 10.30
N ALA A 864 -26.33 -21.09 11.38
CA ALA A 864 -24.97 -20.58 11.40
C ALA A 864 -23.95 -21.71 11.53
N LEU A 865 -23.79 -22.45 10.44
CA LEU A 865 -22.84 -23.56 10.37
C LEU A 865 -21.40 -23.05 10.35
N VAL A 866 -20.58 -23.54 11.29
CA VAL A 866 -19.13 -23.34 11.26
C VAL A 866 -18.54 -24.44 10.39
N ALA A 867 -18.00 -24.05 9.23
CA ALA A 867 -17.58 -25.02 8.20
C ALA A 867 -16.29 -25.80 8.56
N SER A 868 -15.51 -25.33 9.53
CA SER A 868 -14.29 -26.01 10.00
C SER A 868 -14.21 -25.89 11.53
N PRO A 869 -13.94 -26.98 12.27
CA PRO A 869 -13.81 -26.89 13.73
C PRO A 869 -12.60 -26.03 14.09
N SER A 870 -12.71 -25.23 15.17
CA SER A 870 -11.55 -24.58 15.76
C SER A 870 -10.59 -25.63 16.30
N MET A 871 -9.31 -25.44 16.02
CA MET A 871 -8.24 -26.24 16.61
C MET A 871 -7.32 -25.28 17.36
N PRO A 872 -7.30 -25.33 18.71
CA PRO A 872 -6.38 -24.49 19.47
C PRO A 872 -4.95 -24.77 19.01
N PRO A 873 -4.04 -23.77 19.10
CA PRO A 873 -2.64 -24.01 18.78
C PRO A 873 -2.15 -25.17 19.63
N GLY A 874 -1.77 -26.28 19.01
CA GLY A 874 -1.19 -27.42 19.72
C GLY A 874 0.11 -27.00 20.41
N GLU A 875 0.55 -27.75 21.43
CA GLU A 875 1.95 -27.74 21.86
C GLU A 875 2.79 -28.26 20.69
N VAL A 876 3.08 -27.39 19.74
CA VAL A 876 4.11 -27.66 18.74
C VAL A 876 5.40 -27.28 19.45
N THR A 877 6.24 -28.28 19.71
CA THR A 877 7.63 -28.08 20.13
C THR A 877 8.18 -26.96 19.25
N PRO A 878 8.71 -25.85 19.83
CA PRO A 878 9.32 -24.82 19.01
C PRO A 878 10.33 -25.55 18.13
N ARG A 879 10.08 -25.66 16.83
CA ARG A 879 11.13 -26.08 15.92
C ARG A 879 12.21 -25.05 16.20
N SER A 880 13.32 -25.51 16.78
CA SER A 880 14.48 -24.66 17.04
C SER A 880 14.72 -23.84 15.79
N ARG A 881 15.08 -22.56 15.97
CA ARG A 881 15.32 -21.45 15.01
C ARG A 881 15.79 -21.74 13.56
N SER A 882 16.06 -22.98 13.19
CA SER A 882 16.21 -23.47 11.82
C SER A 882 14.83 -23.81 11.22
N PHE A 883 14.26 -22.87 10.49
CA PHE A 883 13.13 -23.14 9.60
C PHE A 883 13.60 -24.11 8.52
N ILE A 884 13.07 -25.35 8.50
CA ILE A 884 13.51 -26.39 7.56
C ILE A 884 12.75 -26.23 6.24
N ALA A 885 13.47 -26.09 5.12
CA ALA A 885 12.86 -26.04 3.79
C ALA A 885 12.08 -27.33 3.52
N PRO A 886 10.77 -27.24 3.22
CA PRO A 886 9.98 -28.42 2.95
C PRO A 886 10.41 -29.04 1.63
N VAL A 887 10.33 -30.36 1.59
CA VAL A 887 10.53 -31.12 0.36
C VAL A 887 9.40 -30.80 -0.59
N SER A 888 9.72 -30.45 -1.83
CA SER A 888 8.66 -30.31 -2.85
C SER A 888 7.95 -31.64 -3.04
N ALA A 889 6.62 -31.61 -3.09
CA ALA A 889 5.80 -32.84 -3.07
C ALA A 889 5.97 -33.72 -4.33
N ASP A 890 6.54 -33.18 -5.42
CA ASP A 890 6.86 -33.92 -6.64
C ASP A 890 8.29 -34.52 -6.64
N VAL A 891 9.03 -34.40 -5.55
CA VAL A 891 10.33 -35.06 -5.35
C VAL A 891 10.13 -36.39 -4.61
N VAL A 892 9.92 -37.46 -5.39
CA VAL A 892 9.69 -38.83 -4.90
C VAL A 892 10.81 -39.73 -5.41
N GLY A 893 11.81 -40.05 -4.59
CA GLY A 893 12.97 -40.83 -5.06
C GLY A 893 14.20 -40.56 -4.20
N SER A 894 15.36 -40.41 -4.84
CA SER A 894 16.59 -40.04 -4.15
C SER A 894 16.73 -38.53 -4.00
N ARG A 895 17.25 -38.10 -2.84
CA ARG A 895 17.61 -36.70 -2.51
C ARG A 895 19.06 -36.59 -2.00
N THR A 896 19.75 -37.72 -1.92
CA THR A 896 20.99 -37.90 -1.16
C THR A 896 22.19 -38.06 -2.06
N LEU A 897 22.04 -37.87 -3.38
CA LEU A 897 23.14 -38.06 -4.34
C LEU A 897 24.32 -37.14 -4.01
N LEU A 898 24.06 -35.93 -3.49
CA LEU A 898 25.11 -35.03 -3.03
C LEU A 898 25.97 -35.61 -1.89
N SER A 899 25.34 -36.34 -0.95
CA SER A 899 26.03 -36.95 0.20
C SER A 899 26.58 -38.36 -0.07
N GLU A 900 26.07 -39.05 -1.08
CA GLU A 900 26.42 -40.44 -1.42
C GLU A 900 27.48 -40.56 -2.51
N SER A 901 27.79 -39.46 -3.20
CA SER A 901 28.66 -39.43 -4.38
C SER A 901 29.99 -38.74 -4.12
N GLU A 902 30.98 -38.98 -4.97
CA GLU A 902 32.22 -38.22 -4.95
C GLU A 902 32.00 -36.86 -5.64
N ILE A 903 32.36 -35.78 -4.94
CA ILE A 903 32.20 -34.40 -5.41
C ILE A 903 33.55 -33.83 -5.80
N VAL A 904 33.71 -33.43 -7.06
CA VAL A 904 34.96 -32.84 -7.58
C VAL A 904 34.74 -31.44 -8.15
N PRO A 905 35.71 -30.51 -8.00
CA PRO A 905 35.65 -29.20 -8.64
C PRO A 905 35.50 -29.33 -10.16
N GLY A 906 34.55 -28.59 -10.75
CA GLY A 906 34.31 -28.54 -12.18
C GLY A 906 34.98 -27.34 -12.85
N ARG A 907 34.24 -26.68 -13.76
CA ARG A 907 34.69 -25.48 -14.49
C ARG A 907 34.86 -24.30 -13.52
N GLY A 908 35.75 -23.36 -13.86
CA GLY A 908 36.03 -22.18 -13.03
C GLY A 908 36.89 -22.43 -11.78
N ASN A 909 37.42 -23.65 -11.61
CA ASN A 909 38.27 -24.09 -10.48
C ASN A 909 37.75 -23.62 -9.10
N PRO A 910 36.50 -23.96 -8.73
CA PRO A 910 35.91 -23.42 -7.52
C PRO A 910 36.54 -24.01 -6.25
N THR A 911 36.47 -23.22 -5.18
CA THR A 911 36.64 -23.72 -3.82
C THR A 911 35.31 -24.31 -3.32
N LEU A 912 35.39 -25.49 -2.72
CA LEU A 912 34.25 -26.22 -2.16
C LEU A 912 34.34 -26.23 -0.63
N GLU A 913 33.27 -25.83 0.05
CA GLU A 913 33.17 -25.82 1.52
C GLU A 913 31.81 -26.40 1.94
N THR A 914 31.80 -27.40 2.81
CA THR A 914 30.56 -27.94 3.38
C THR A 914 30.15 -27.11 4.60
N LEU A 915 28.98 -26.48 4.52
CA LEU A 915 28.41 -25.70 5.61
C LEU A 915 27.37 -26.53 6.37
N PRO A 916 27.44 -26.60 7.72
CA PRO A 916 26.41 -27.27 8.50
C PRO A 916 25.06 -26.55 8.46
N THR A 917 25.06 -25.24 8.26
CA THR A 917 23.87 -24.38 8.10
C THR A 917 24.20 -23.20 7.21
N LEU A 918 23.28 -22.79 6.34
CA LEU A 918 23.38 -21.55 5.57
C LEU A 918 22.89 -20.36 6.41
N LYS A 919 23.57 -19.21 6.28
CA LYS A 919 23.02 -17.90 6.67
C LYS A 919 22.81 -17.10 5.38
N CYS A 920 21.60 -17.16 4.83
CA CYS A 920 21.24 -16.31 3.71
C CYS A 920 20.71 -14.98 4.25
N MET A 921 21.28 -13.87 3.76
CA MET A 921 20.86 -12.50 4.04
C MET A 921 20.86 -11.73 2.71
N PRO A 922 19.92 -10.78 2.49
CA PRO A 922 19.05 -10.14 3.49
C PRO A 922 17.63 -10.71 3.65
N ILE A 923 17.26 -11.77 2.92
CA ILE A 923 15.90 -12.36 2.94
C ILE A 923 15.97 -13.75 3.57
N PRO A 924 15.59 -13.90 4.85
CA PRO A 924 15.59 -15.20 5.49
C PRO A 924 14.48 -16.08 4.88
N HIS A 925 14.87 -17.21 4.31
CA HIS A 925 13.97 -18.26 3.88
C HIS A 925 14.34 -19.57 4.57
N GLU A 926 13.43 -20.55 4.54
CA GLU A 926 13.69 -21.85 5.15
C GLU A 926 14.94 -22.51 4.51
N GLN A 927 15.73 -23.17 5.36
CA GLN A 927 17.02 -23.79 5.05
C GLN A 927 16.91 -25.31 5.13
N PRO A 928 17.67 -26.09 4.35
CA PRO A 928 17.67 -27.53 4.47
C PRO A 928 18.10 -27.97 5.87
N ASP A 929 17.59 -29.11 6.33
CA ASP A 929 17.94 -29.71 7.62
C ASP A 929 19.27 -30.49 7.60
N HIS A 930 19.99 -30.39 6.49
CA HIS A 930 21.24 -31.08 6.21
C HIS A 930 22.30 -30.09 5.72
N ALA A 931 23.56 -30.55 5.71
CA ALA A 931 24.68 -29.73 5.29
C ALA A 931 24.56 -29.34 3.80
N VAL A 932 24.92 -28.10 3.48
CA VAL A 932 24.90 -27.57 2.11
C VAL A 932 26.33 -27.38 1.60
N LEU A 933 26.55 -27.56 0.31
CA LEU A 933 27.86 -27.35 -0.31
C LEU A 933 27.97 -25.94 -0.86
N LYS A 934 28.83 -25.11 -0.27
CA LYS A 934 29.20 -23.79 -0.78
C LYS A 934 30.24 -23.94 -1.89
N VAL A 935 29.93 -23.40 -3.06
CA VAL A 935 30.75 -23.44 -4.28
C VAL A 935 31.09 -22.01 -4.66
N VAL A 936 32.38 -21.65 -4.64
CA VAL A 936 32.83 -20.26 -4.92
C VAL A 936 33.92 -20.27 -5.98
N GLY A 937 33.77 -19.48 -7.04
CA GLY A 937 34.74 -19.37 -8.14
C GLY A 937 36.05 -18.69 -7.74
N ALA A 938 37.05 -18.74 -8.63
CA ALA A 938 38.34 -18.07 -8.44
C ALA A 938 38.23 -16.53 -8.56
N VAL A 939 39.21 -15.80 -7.98
CA VAL A 939 39.30 -14.33 -8.07
C VAL A 939 39.51 -13.90 -9.53
N HIS A 940 38.93 -12.75 -9.89
CA HIS A 940 38.95 -12.15 -11.22
C HIS A 940 40.35 -12.22 -11.89
N GLY A 941 40.40 -12.75 -13.11
CA GLY A 941 41.63 -12.87 -13.93
C GLY A 941 41.99 -14.29 -14.38
N ALA A 942 41.35 -15.33 -13.85
CA ALA A 942 41.56 -16.73 -14.25
C ALA A 942 40.31 -17.31 -14.95
N ALA A 943 40.15 -16.98 -16.24
CA ALA A 943 39.04 -17.37 -17.13
C ALA A 943 37.64 -16.81 -16.73
N ASP A 944 36.93 -16.19 -17.67
CA ASP A 944 35.56 -15.68 -17.51
C ASP A 944 34.54 -16.83 -17.49
N VAL A 945 34.71 -17.77 -16.56
CA VAL A 945 33.93 -19.02 -16.49
C VAL A 945 33.32 -19.14 -15.10
N ALA A 946 31.99 -19.21 -15.04
CA ALA A 946 31.25 -19.39 -13.81
C ALA A 946 31.54 -20.77 -13.17
N PRO A 947 31.51 -20.89 -11.82
CA PRO A 947 31.91 -22.10 -11.14
C PRO A 947 30.91 -23.26 -11.35
N THR A 948 31.43 -24.47 -11.48
CA THR A 948 30.63 -25.71 -11.53
C THR A 948 31.22 -26.80 -10.66
N VAL A 949 30.39 -27.76 -10.27
CA VAL A 949 30.78 -28.96 -9.53
C VAL A 949 30.32 -30.19 -10.27
N THR A 950 31.16 -31.24 -10.29
CA THR A 950 30.79 -32.53 -10.85
C THR A 950 30.55 -33.53 -9.74
N VAL A 951 29.41 -34.20 -9.80
CA VAL A 951 28.97 -35.27 -8.91
C VAL A 951 29.17 -36.60 -9.64
N ASN A 952 30.22 -37.30 -9.25
CA ASN A 952 30.53 -38.64 -9.75
C ASN A 952 29.71 -39.65 -8.94
N LEU A 953 28.67 -40.19 -9.56
CA LEU A 953 27.74 -41.10 -8.91
C LEU A 953 28.47 -42.36 -8.43
N SER A 954 28.13 -42.84 -7.23
CA SER A 954 28.72 -44.07 -6.66
C SER A 954 28.42 -45.31 -7.52
N ALA A 955 27.29 -45.28 -8.25
CA ALA A 955 26.91 -46.22 -9.29
C ALA A 955 26.06 -45.50 -10.35
N PRO A 956 26.10 -45.93 -11.64
CA PRO A 956 25.19 -45.41 -12.66
C PRO A 956 23.71 -45.60 -12.27
N ILE A 957 22.86 -44.63 -12.60
CA ILE A 957 21.42 -44.64 -12.26
C ILE A 957 20.59 -44.85 -13.54
N PRO A 958 19.82 -45.95 -13.66
CA PRO A 958 18.96 -46.19 -14.83
C PRO A 958 17.89 -45.12 -14.99
N VAL A 959 17.71 -44.61 -16.21
CA VAL A 959 16.65 -43.61 -16.49
C VAL A 959 15.25 -44.21 -16.43
N ALA A 960 15.10 -45.53 -16.64
CA ALA A 960 13.81 -46.23 -16.62
C ALA A 960 13.02 -46.09 -15.30
N GLY A 961 13.70 -45.72 -14.20
CA GLY A 961 13.09 -45.51 -12.88
C GLY A 961 12.95 -44.06 -12.45
N ALA A 962 13.41 -43.10 -13.26
CA ALA A 962 13.40 -41.67 -12.94
C ALA A 962 12.63 -40.91 -14.01
N MET A 963 11.70 -40.05 -13.62
CA MET A 963 10.96 -39.12 -14.48
C MET A 963 11.75 -37.83 -14.72
N PHE A 964 12.52 -37.39 -13.72
CA PHE A 964 13.44 -36.27 -13.84
C PHE A 964 14.57 -36.34 -12.82
N PHE A 965 15.70 -35.72 -13.15
CA PHE A 965 16.79 -35.41 -12.21
C PHE A 965 16.74 -33.94 -11.85
N TYR A 966 17.17 -33.58 -10.64
CA TYR A 966 17.15 -32.20 -10.18
C TYR A 966 18.37 -31.83 -9.33
N ALA A 967 18.63 -30.53 -9.25
CA ALA A 967 19.51 -29.91 -8.27
C ALA A 967 18.82 -28.70 -7.62
N LEU A 968 19.04 -28.54 -6.32
CA LEU A 968 18.55 -27.42 -5.53
C LEU A 968 19.71 -26.45 -5.24
N ILE A 969 19.63 -25.25 -5.80
CA ILE A 969 20.71 -24.27 -5.84
C ILE A 969 20.23 -22.95 -5.20
N ASP A 970 21.02 -22.40 -4.30
CA ASP A 970 20.77 -21.09 -3.71
C ASP A 970 21.92 -20.14 -4.10
N GLN A 971 21.58 -19.01 -4.72
CA GLN A 971 22.54 -18.03 -5.21
C GLN A 971 22.83 -16.91 -4.19
N CYS A 972 22.34 -17.04 -2.96
CA CYS A 972 22.53 -16.12 -1.85
C CYS A 972 23.97 -16.12 -1.34
N ILE A 973 24.86 -15.58 -2.18
CA ILE A 973 26.24 -15.22 -1.85
C ILE A 973 26.30 -13.70 -1.92
N GLU A 974 26.96 -13.07 -0.94
CA GLU A 974 27.10 -11.62 -0.83
C GLU A 974 27.62 -11.03 -2.15
N GLY A 975 26.80 -10.20 -2.84
CA GLY A 975 27.20 -9.28 -3.92
C GLY A 975 27.71 -9.88 -5.25
N PRO A 976 26.90 -10.62 -6.04
CA PRO A 976 27.37 -11.10 -7.34
C PRO A 976 27.55 -9.96 -8.35
N ASP A 977 28.75 -9.84 -8.93
CA ASP A 977 29.09 -8.86 -9.97
C ASP A 977 28.33 -9.06 -11.30
N ARG A 978 27.78 -10.26 -11.55
CA ARG A 978 27.06 -10.63 -12.78
C ARG A 978 25.91 -11.58 -12.49
N ILE A 979 24.82 -11.47 -13.24
CA ILE A 979 23.73 -12.47 -13.19
C ILE A 979 24.27 -13.77 -13.75
N ALA A 980 24.06 -14.86 -13.01
CA ALA A 980 24.36 -16.19 -13.49
C ALA A 980 23.13 -17.08 -13.40
N THR A 981 22.95 -17.91 -14.42
CA THR A 981 21.81 -18.82 -14.52
C THR A 981 22.24 -20.19 -13.97
N PRO A 982 21.54 -20.75 -12.98
CA PRO A 982 21.82 -22.10 -12.53
C PRO A 982 21.47 -23.11 -13.61
N PHE A 983 22.31 -24.13 -13.76
CA PHE A 983 22.10 -25.21 -14.71
C PHE A 983 22.39 -26.58 -14.10
N LEU A 984 21.80 -27.59 -14.73
CA LEU A 984 22.04 -29.01 -14.50
C LEU A 984 22.45 -29.63 -15.83
N LEU A 985 23.41 -30.57 -15.79
CA LEU A 985 23.81 -31.36 -16.94
C LEU A 985 23.98 -32.82 -16.52
N LEU A 986 23.26 -33.72 -17.19
CA LEU A 986 23.42 -35.17 -17.05
C LEU A 986 24.38 -35.67 -18.12
N LYS A 987 25.35 -36.48 -17.70
CA LYS A 987 26.15 -37.29 -18.61
C LYS A 987 25.59 -38.71 -18.61
N LEU A 988 25.30 -39.22 -19.80
CA LEU A 988 24.63 -40.50 -20.01
C LEU A 988 25.65 -41.60 -20.39
N SER A 989 25.28 -42.86 -20.17
CA SER A 989 26.13 -44.04 -20.45
C SER A 989 26.47 -44.23 -21.93
N ASN A 990 25.70 -43.60 -22.83
CA ASN A 990 25.92 -43.55 -24.29
C ASN A 990 26.78 -42.34 -24.72
N GLU A 991 27.42 -41.64 -23.78
CA GLU A 991 28.21 -40.40 -23.97
C GLU A 991 27.39 -39.15 -24.34
N GLU A 992 26.07 -39.26 -24.48
CA GLU A 992 25.18 -38.11 -24.67
C GLU A 992 25.14 -37.24 -23.40
N THR A 993 24.96 -35.93 -23.59
CA THR A 993 24.69 -35.00 -22.49
C THR A 993 23.30 -34.38 -22.63
N ARG A 994 22.58 -34.32 -21.52
CA ARG A 994 21.30 -33.59 -21.41
C ARG A 994 21.49 -32.43 -20.48
N ARG A 995 20.97 -31.27 -20.85
CA ARG A 995 21.20 -30.01 -20.12
C ARG A 995 19.88 -29.26 -19.96
N SER A 996 19.72 -28.62 -18.81
CA SER A 996 18.64 -27.68 -18.52
C SER A 996 19.16 -26.55 -17.63
N SER A 997 18.48 -25.41 -17.66
CA SER A 997 18.76 -24.24 -16.83
C SER A 997 17.44 -23.68 -16.31
N SER A 998 17.44 -23.09 -15.11
CA SER A 998 16.28 -22.37 -14.59
C SER A 998 16.54 -20.87 -14.58
N GLN A 999 15.49 -20.06 -14.69
CA GLN A 999 15.60 -18.63 -14.38
C GLN A 999 16.04 -18.50 -12.92
N GLY A 1000 17.15 -17.80 -12.68
CA GLY A 1000 17.69 -17.63 -11.34
C GLY A 1000 16.81 -16.72 -10.48
N TRP A 1001 16.48 -17.16 -9.27
CA TRP A 1001 15.84 -16.39 -8.24
C TRP A 1001 16.92 -15.90 -7.27
N PRO A 1002 17.01 -14.59 -7.03
CA PRO A 1002 18.11 -13.99 -6.28
C PRO A 1002 18.10 -14.36 -4.79
N ALA A 1003 16.96 -14.80 -4.26
CA ALA A 1003 16.82 -15.25 -2.89
C ALA A 1003 15.90 -16.46 -2.81
N GLY A 1004 16.39 -17.53 -2.19
CA GLY A 1004 15.68 -18.80 -2.07
C GLY A 1004 16.34 -19.94 -2.86
N TRP A 1005 15.79 -21.13 -2.62
CA TRP A 1005 16.18 -22.35 -3.29
C TRP A 1005 15.59 -22.44 -4.70
N ASN A 1006 16.46 -22.33 -5.70
CA ASN A 1006 16.16 -22.56 -7.10
C ASN A 1006 16.23 -24.06 -7.42
N ARG A 1007 15.27 -24.56 -8.20
CA ARG A 1007 15.34 -25.91 -8.73
C ARG A 1007 15.67 -25.88 -10.21
N VAL A 1008 16.71 -26.59 -10.60
CA VAL A 1008 16.95 -26.94 -12.00
C VAL A 1008 16.67 -28.42 -12.18
N ALA A 1009 15.88 -28.77 -13.19
CA ALA A 1009 15.52 -30.15 -13.47
C ALA A 1009 15.68 -30.53 -14.95
N ILE A 1010 15.96 -31.80 -15.21
CA ILE A 1010 16.02 -32.41 -16.55
C ILE A 1010 15.07 -33.60 -16.57
N ASP A 1011 14.08 -33.54 -17.47
CA ASP A 1011 13.20 -34.68 -17.72
C ASP A 1011 13.96 -35.77 -18.46
N THR A 1012 13.69 -37.02 -18.10
CA THR A 1012 14.22 -38.21 -18.78
C THR A 1012 13.33 -38.68 -19.92
N ALA A 1013 12.17 -38.04 -20.13
CA ALA A 1013 11.20 -38.41 -21.13
C ALA A 1013 11.84 -38.44 -22.54
N GLY A 1014 11.63 -39.53 -23.26
CA GLY A 1014 12.17 -39.74 -24.61
C GLY A 1014 13.59 -40.33 -24.65
N LEU A 1015 14.21 -40.63 -23.50
CA LEU A 1015 15.43 -41.44 -23.44
C LEU A 1015 15.10 -42.94 -23.48
N ASP A 1016 16.01 -43.73 -24.05
CA ASP A 1016 15.90 -45.20 -24.03
C ASP A 1016 16.08 -45.73 -22.60
N GLU A 1017 15.23 -46.68 -22.19
CA GLU A 1017 15.21 -47.24 -20.83
C GLU A 1017 16.54 -47.90 -20.41
N SER A 1018 17.39 -48.30 -21.37
CA SER A 1018 18.71 -48.87 -21.12
C SER A 1018 19.80 -47.84 -20.81
N ILE A 1019 19.51 -46.54 -20.95
CA ILE A 1019 20.44 -45.46 -20.64
C ILE A 1019 20.56 -45.29 -19.12
N GLU A 1020 21.78 -45.02 -18.67
CA GLU A 1020 22.07 -44.70 -17.27
C GLU A 1020 22.69 -43.31 -17.17
N VAL A 1021 22.39 -42.57 -16.11
CA VAL A 1021 23.13 -41.36 -15.74
C VAL A 1021 24.41 -41.79 -15.04
N VAL A 1022 25.57 -41.35 -15.54
CA VAL A 1022 26.90 -41.72 -15.02
C VAL A 1022 27.53 -40.62 -14.18
N SER A 1023 27.26 -39.35 -14.49
CA SER A 1023 27.71 -38.20 -13.69
C SER A 1023 26.78 -37.01 -13.89
N ILE A 1024 26.73 -36.12 -12.91
CA ILE A 1024 25.92 -34.91 -12.93
C ILE A 1024 26.83 -33.70 -12.77
N GLU A 1025 26.76 -32.73 -13.67
CA GLU A 1025 27.39 -31.41 -13.49
C GLU A 1025 26.33 -30.39 -13.08
N VAL A 1026 26.62 -29.64 -12.02
CA VAL A 1026 25.77 -28.56 -11.51
C VAL A 1026 26.59 -27.29 -11.44
N GLY A 1027 26.03 -26.16 -11.86
CA GLY A 1027 26.75 -24.91 -11.70
C GLY A 1027 26.00 -23.70 -12.19
N LEU A 1028 26.75 -22.62 -12.38
CA LEU A 1028 26.26 -21.36 -12.89
C LEU A 1028 26.80 -21.11 -14.30
N GLU A 1029 26.09 -20.32 -15.09
CA GLU A 1029 26.59 -19.76 -16.34
C GLU A 1029 26.31 -18.27 -16.42
N TYR A 1030 27.32 -17.49 -16.82
CA TYR A 1030 27.14 -16.05 -17.03
C TYR A 1030 26.25 -15.81 -18.25
N GLY A 1031 25.23 -14.98 -18.08
CA GLY A 1031 24.43 -14.45 -19.18
C GLY A 1031 25.06 -13.19 -19.79
N GLU A 1032 24.49 -12.70 -20.89
CA GLU A 1032 24.66 -11.29 -21.27
C GLU A 1032 23.94 -10.43 -20.23
N ASP A 1033 24.59 -9.39 -19.69
CA ASP A 1033 23.97 -8.52 -18.69
C ASP A 1033 22.75 -7.80 -19.33
N PRO A 1034 21.51 -8.00 -18.84
CA PRO A 1034 20.37 -7.28 -19.37
C PRO A 1034 20.53 -5.78 -19.09
N PRO A 1035 20.22 -4.90 -20.06
CA PRO A 1035 20.22 -3.46 -19.80
C PRO A 1035 19.18 -3.11 -18.72
N ASN A 1036 19.61 -2.42 -17.65
CA ASN A 1036 18.83 -2.05 -16.44
C ASN A 1036 18.61 -3.19 -15.43
N ASN A 1037 19.70 -3.76 -14.93
CA ASN A 1037 19.69 -4.86 -13.96
C ASN A 1037 19.07 -4.46 -12.60
N ALA A 1038 17.89 -5.02 -12.29
CA ALA A 1038 17.19 -4.96 -10.98
C ALA A 1038 18.05 -5.46 -9.81
N LEU A 1039 18.83 -6.50 -10.09
CA LEU A 1039 19.48 -7.33 -9.08
C LEU A 1039 20.79 -6.71 -8.60
N ALA A 1040 21.24 -5.63 -9.26
CA ALA A 1040 22.42 -4.85 -8.90
C ALA A 1040 22.18 -3.82 -7.77
N LEU A 1041 21.03 -3.87 -7.09
CA LEU A 1041 20.68 -2.94 -6.00
C LEU A 1041 21.51 -3.15 -4.72
N TYR A 1042 22.28 -4.23 -4.61
CA TYR A 1042 23.31 -4.38 -3.59
C TYR A 1042 24.61 -3.77 -4.11
N PRO A 1043 25.29 -2.89 -3.34
CA PRO A 1043 26.51 -2.23 -3.79
C PRO A 1043 27.51 -3.28 -4.30
N ILE A 1044 27.85 -3.13 -5.59
CA ILE A 1044 28.91 -3.87 -6.26
C ILE A 1044 30.23 -3.37 -5.67
N GLU A 1045 30.64 -3.93 -4.53
CA GLU A 1045 32.03 -3.81 -4.11
C GLU A 1045 32.89 -4.60 -5.10
N SER A 1046 33.80 -3.90 -5.77
CA SER A 1046 34.60 -4.48 -6.85
C SER A 1046 35.48 -5.60 -6.30
N GLY A 1047 35.23 -6.86 -6.70
CA GLY A 1047 36.13 -7.99 -6.38
C GLY A 1047 35.48 -9.23 -5.78
N ILE A 1048 34.17 -9.40 -5.90
CA ILE A 1048 33.45 -10.55 -5.33
C ILE A 1048 33.47 -11.76 -6.29
N ARG A 1049 33.52 -12.98 -5.72
CA ARG A 1049 33.55 -14.24 -6.47
C ARG A 1049 32.12 -14.72 -6.76
N ALA A 1050 31.82 -15.04 -8.01
CA ALA A 1050 30.59 -15.77 -8.33
C ALA A 1050 30.55 -17.11 -7.57
N GLY A 1051 29.38 -17.51 -7.09
CA GLY A 1051 29.21 -18.78 -6.41
C GLY A 1051 27.76 -19.07 -6.06
N PHE A 1052 27.54 -20.26 -5.51
CA PHE A 1052 26.23 -20.74 -5.09
C PHE A 1052 26.36 -21.75 -3.93
N HIS A 1053 25.26 -22.01 -3.25
CA HIS A 1053 25.08 -23.12 -2.35
C HIS A 1053 24.29 -24.23 -3.05
N LEU A 1054 24.73 -25.47 -2.91
CA LEU A 1054 24.07 -26.65 -3.43
C LEU A 1054 23.50 -27.44 -2.26
N GLY A 1055 22.18 -27.50 -2.18
CA GLY A 1055 21.47 -28.17 -1.09
C GLY A 1055 21.22 -29.64 -1.39
N GLU A 1056 20.58 -29.93 -2.52
CA GLU A 1056 20.18 -31.29 -2.88
C GLU A 1056 20.51 -31.61 -4.34
N ILE A 1057 20.81 -32.88 -4.60
CA ILE A 1057 20.82 -33.48 -5.93
C ILE A 1057 20.13 -34.83 -5.84
N GLY A 1058 19.25 -35.10 -6.80
CA GLY A 1058 18.42 -36.28 -6.74
C GLY A 1058 17.69 -36.59 -8.04
N PHE A 1059 16.77 -37.53 -7.95
CA PHE A 1059 15.84 -37.87 -9.00
C PHE A 1059 14.46 -38.17 -8.42
N SER A 1060 13.44 -37.94 -9.22
CA SER A 1060 12.06 -38.26 -8.89
C SER A 1060 11.51 -39.34 -9.79
N THR A 1061 10.63 -40.19 -9.27
CA THR A 1061 9.90 -41.24 -9.95
C THR A 1061 8.49 -40.80 -10.36
N VAL A 1062 8.10 -39.57 -10.03
CA VAL A 1062 6.81 -38.97 -10.42
C VAL A 1062 7.04 -37.78 -11.35
N SER A 1063 6.02 -37.40 -12.11
CA SER A 1063 6.09 -36.24 -13.02
C SER A 1063 6.35 -34.94 -12.26
N ARG A 1064 7.16 -34.05 -12.84
CA ARG A 1064 7.37 -32.72 -12.29
C ARG A 1064 6.10 -31.88 -12.40
N THR A 1065 5.96 -30.94 -11.47
CA THR A 1065 4.81 -30.01 -11.40
C THR A 1065 5.21 -28.54 -11.46
N TRP A 1066 6.48 -28.22 -11.70
CA TRP A 1066 6.97 -26.87 -11.99
C TRP A 1066 8.40 -26.87 -12.52
#